data_AF-A0A937U1I4-F1
#
_entry.id   AF-A0A937U1I4-F1
#
_cell.length_a   1.000
_cell.length_b   1.000
_cell.length_c   1.000
_cell.angle_alpha   90.00
_cell.angle_beta   90.00
_cell.angle_gamma   90.00
#
_symmetry.space_group_name_H-M   'P 1'
#
loop_
_entity.id
_entity.type
_entity.pdbx_description
1 polymer ?
#
loop_
_entity_poly.entity_id
_entity_poly.type
_entity_poly.pdbx_seq_one_letter_code
_entity_poly.pdbx_strand_id
1 'polypeptide(L)'
;MVTLKRSLVVATVLIFFVATSFTNNTEAGVYNLHLASDNAPDYTNLDSFVRSATGHLGTPQEKCIAVWRWGRRSRRQTSCSTEDGRLIWDPILHYNSYGTMNCGVISGLNMASWLKLGYKARYVQLGDHTVSEVSWDGGATWHMFDSSMSFFCYNDRSVVASCEEIKASHAGEFSDGVDEPGYYYYYHGAPQCITHRGKDGWRCCSDNPVSYQRTLLNGASSYTGGFSVDKYTLHVRHGHRYILNLLPGQSYTRYWTPLDRSGADEDKRNYYRPLKGKDPDEQHGLHNIRGNGLWLFEPDLRDADCRDLFYDSENIEVAAEHDSGPAVHPAKSGKSAQVVFKVSAANVITSMQITAEAMRAASNDILRVLVSRCAGIKWIPVWESRQIGRQPVELRLRDEVAGVTQCLVKVEFSTGGKKTDVGLNRLKIKTITQLNRRTLPKLTLGSNQIRLSADSQVDTTVLWPPLHNGQYETTVFSARDVYSDEKPDGMYKATLGAGRNGTACEVVWRVKAPTDISCVTYGAVVTNKSPNDFVSLQYSHDGRKFREFYRKADGDAPFDKQILHTCTEEQIPSHARQAFFKGVFFSKNGAAAYTMSGIQDILLHVEHHPRDARFQPIEITYNWTEHRASGDVTRSHTEPIRSLEHTYTINVAGRRDPTMNWVRMNLKGGDPDQQRIVYGYSDGKDVGARFEPEAKIFVWGDNIALGKAYTVSRASSKTSNNPDTAGTELTNGKIIAPTDYVSSKIVQAATAFWASGESVTVVIDLGSVKSVAGLRVSTHQPNGRYCHPKQITIALSADGKNWQSVGTIEHDDLWKPPGDYEPWEHDDNPKYNELPAAGRLAYRYPLTFEKPLTGRYVRIICTPLEGRGMGLSEIEIFDKVEVSPAPPLVAPLRHSSLAK
;
A
#
# COMPACT_ATOMS: atom_id res chain seq x y z
N MET A 1 -68.63 -52.82 -34.05
CA MET A 1 -68.06 -52.15 -32.87
C MET A 1 -66.76 -51.46 -33.28
N VAL A 2 -66.83 -50.16 -33.61
CA VAL A 2 -66.21 -49.02 -32.90
C VAL A 2 -64.73 -48.77 -33.28
N THR A 3 -64.53 -48.00 -34.37
CA THR A 3 -63.80 -46.68 -34.49
C THR A 3 -62.62 -46.38 -33.54
N LEU A 4 -61.52 -45.68 -33.90
CA LEU A 4 -61.12 -44.88 -35.06
C LEU A 4 -59.60 -44.52 -34.98
N LYS A 5 -58.92 -44.48 -36.14
CA LYS A 5 -57.86 -43.56 -36.63
C LYS A 5 -56.79 -42.98 -35.68
N ARG A 6 -55.53 -43.03 -36.12
CA ARG A 6 -54.74 -41.81 -36.43
C ARG A 6 -53.57 -42.08 -37.39
N SER A 7 -53.41 -41.14 -38.31
CA SER A 7 -52.64 -41.20 -39.55
C SER A 7 -51.15 -40.89 -39.35
N LEU A 8 -50.33 -41.53 -40.19
CA LEU A 8 -48.91 -41.29 -40.41
C LEU A 8 -48.75 -40.14 -41.43
N VAL A 9 -48.00 -39.08 -41.08
CA VAL A 9 -47.54 -38.05 -42.03
C VAL A 9 -46.03 -37.89 -41.86
N VAL A 10 -45.33 -38.10 -42.97
CA VAL A 10 -43.88 -37.97 -43.15
C VAL A 10 -43.51 -36.49 -43.12
N ALA A 11 -42.61 -36.09 -42.21
CA ALA A 11 -42.11 -34.73 -42.11
C ALA A 11 -40.78 -34.57 -42.87
N THR A 12 -40.79 -33.68 -43.85
CA THR A 12 -39.63 -33.19 -44.60
C THR A 12 -38.68 -32.42 -43.68
N VAL A 13 -37.42 -32.85 -43.59
CA VAL A 13 -36.37 -32.15 -42.84
C VAL A 13 -35.82 -31.01 -43.71
N LEU A 14 -36.14 -29.77 -43.35
CA LEU A 14 -35.46 -28.58 -43.85
C LEU A 14 -34.20 -28.33 -43.01
N ILE A 15 -33.03 -28.41 -43.62
CA ILE A 15 -31.76 -28.02 -43.01
C ILE A 15 -31.65 -26.50 -43.11
N PHE A 16 -31.83 -25.80 -41.98
CA PHE A 16 -31.48 -24.39 -41.84
C PHE A 16 -29.97 -24.28 -41.54
N PHE A 17 -29.20 -23.77 -42.49
CA PHE A 17 -27.87 -23.19 -42.21
C PHE A 17 -28.10 -21.90 -41.41
N VAL A 18 -27.92 -21.96 -40.09
CA VAL A 18 -27.76 -20.75 -39.27
C VAL A 18 -26.33 -20.26 -39.53
N ALA A 19 -26.19 -19.30 -40.44
CA ALA A 19 -25.02 -18.45 -40.47
C ALA A 19 -25.05 -17.61 -39.19
N THR A 20 -24.30 -18.04 -38.17
CA THR A 20 -23.96 -17.18 -37.04
C THR A 20 -23.03 -16.10 -37.57
N SER A 21 -23.61 -14.98 -37.99
CA SER A 21 -22.90 -13.72 -38.12
C SER A 21 -22.31 -13.41 -36.75
N PHE A 22 -20.99 -13.57 -36.60
CA PHE A 22 -20.25 -12.92 -35.52
C PHE A 22 -20.45 -11.42 -35.73
N THR A 23 -21.35 -10.82 -34.96
CA THR A 23 -21.40 -9.37 -34.83
C THR A 23 -20.05 -8.92 -34.30
N ASN A 24 -19.41 -7.99 -35.01
CA ASN A 24 -18.16 -7.36 -34.59
C ASN A 24 -18.23 -7.01 -33.09
N ASN A 25 -17.20 -7.45 -32.35
CA ASN A 25 -16.99 -7.09 -30.95
C ASN A 25 -16.74 -5.58 -30.88
N THR A 26 -17.79 -4.83 -30.58
CA THR A 26 -17.68 -3.45 -30.12
C THR A 26 -16.80 -3.36 -28.87
N GLU A 27 -15.89 -2.39 -28.88
CA GLU A 27 -14.85 -2.14 -27.89
C GLU A 27 -15.38 -1.42 -26.62
N ALA A 28 -15.64 -2.16 -25.54
CA ALA A 28 -16.12 -1.60 -24.26
C ALA A 28 -15.02 -1.54 -23.18
N GLY A 29 -15.07 -0.55 -22.29
CA GLY A 29 -14.18 -0.47 -21.12
C GLY A 29 -14.68 -1.32 -19.95
N VAL A 30 -13.77 -1.74 -19.06
CA VAL A 30 -14.11 -2.34 -17.77
C VAL A 30 -13.63 -1.41 -16.65
N TYR A 31 -14.53 -1.05 -15.74
CA TYR A 31 -14.34 0.05 -14.80
C TYR A 31 -14.24 -0.44 -13.35
N ASN A 32 -13.57 0.33 -12.51
CA ASN A 32 -13.42 0.13 -11.06
C ASN A 32 -12.96 -1.29 -10.68
N LEU A 33 -11.91 -1.78 -11.34
CA LEU A 33 -11.33 -3.11 -11.12
C LEU A 33 -10.51 -3.19 -9.83
N HIS A 34 -10.69 -4.27 -9.07
CA HIS A 34 -9.97 -4.55 -7.82
C HIS A 34 -9.22 -5.87 -7.98
N LEU A 35 -7.88 -5.80 -8.00
CA LEU A 35 -7.02 -6.98 -8.00
C LEU A 35 -6.45 -7.20 -6.59
N ALA A 36 -6.86 -8.28 -5.95
CA ALA A 36 -6.45 -8.64 -4.60
C ALA A 36 -5.80 -10.03 -4.54
N SER A 37 -4.94 -10.20 -3.54
CA SER A 37 -4.35 -11.49 -3.13
C SER A 37 -4.60 -11.72 -1.64
N ASP A 38 -4.62 -12.96 -1.18
CA ASP A 38 -4.67 -13.31 0.24
C ASP A 38 -3.42 -12.92 1.06
N ASN A 39 -2.38 -12.38 0.41
CA ASN A 39 -1.13 -11.94 1.03
C ASN A 39 -1.02 -10.43 1.30
N ALA A 40 -2.02 -9.63 0.90
CA ALA A 40 -2.05 -8.18 1.11
C ALA A 40 -3.50 -7.66 1.25
N PRO A 41 -3.77 -6.64 2.08
CA PRO A 41 -5.08 -6.01 2.15
C PRO A 41 -5.54 -5.46 0.81
N ASP A 42 -6.85 -5.34 0.65
CA ASP A 42 -7.46 -4.61 -0.46
C ASP A 42 -7.38 -3.10 -0.19
N TYR A 43 -6.41 -2.43 -0.82
CA TYR A 43 -6.19 -1.00 -0.69
C TYR A 43 -7.06 -0.16 -1.64
N THR A 44 -8.20 -0.66 -2.11
CA THR A 44 -9.02 0.09 -3.08
C THR A 44 -9.69 1.32 -2.47
N ASN A 45 -10.23 1.17 -1.26
CA ASN A 45 -10.82 2.25 -0.47
C ASN A 45 -10.71 1.91 1.02
N LEU A 46 -10.97 2.87 1.91
CA LEU A 46 -10.76 2.69 3.35
C LEU A 46 -11.59 1.52 3.92
N ASP A 47 -12.81 1.34 3.41
CA ASP A 47 -13.72 0.26 3.80
C ASP A 47 -13.14 -1.10 3.43
N SER A 48 -12.60 -1.21 2.22
CA SER A 48 -11.98 -2.44 1.72
C SER A 48 -10.69 -2.77 2.46
N PHE A 49 -9.88 -1.76 2.79
CA PHE A 49 -8.69 -1.94 3.61
C PHE A 49 -9.06 -2.48 4.98
N VAL A 50 -9.98 -1.82 5.69
CA VAL A 50 -10.41 -2.23 7.03
C VAL A 50 -11.06 -3.61 7.00
N ARG A 51 -11.96 -3.88 6.05
CA ARG A 51 -12.64 -5.17 5.90
C ARG A 51 -11.63 -6.30 5.64
N SER A 52 -10.73 -6.13 4.67
CA SER A 52 -9.75 -7.15 4.32
C SER A 52 -8.69 -7.35 5.42
N ALA A 53 -8.22 -6.28 6.06
CA ALA A 53 -7.23 -6.38 7.13
C ALA A 53 -7.78 -7.00 8.42
N THR A 54 -9.08 -6.84 8.71
CA THR A 54 -9.63 -7.11 10.06
C THR A 54 -10.84 -8.04 10.10
N GLY A 55 -11.50 -8.31 8.97
CA GLY A 55 -12.81 -8.98 8.94
C GLY A 55 -12.84 -10.43 9.42
N HIS A 56 -11.68 -11.08 9.52
CA HIS A 56 -11.52 -12.46 10.03
C HIS A 56 -11.16 -12.51 11.52
N LEU A 57 -10.95 -11.37 12.17
CA LEU A 57 -10.51 -11.27 13.56
C LEU A 57 -11.70 -11.06 14.51
N GLY A 58 -11.65 -11.72 15.68
CA GLY A 58 -12.78 -11.77 16.61
C GLY A 58 -12.83 -10.58 17.57
N THR A 59 -11.68 -10.15 18.09
CA THR A 59 -11.61 -9.14 19.16
C THR A 59 -11.21 -7.75 18.65
N PRO A 60 -11.67 -6.65 19.29
CA PRO A 60 -11.21 -5.30 18.96
C PRO A 60 -9.69 -5.13 19.04
N GLN A 61 -9.04 -5.75 20.03
CA GLN A 61 -7.59 -5.70 20.19
C GLN A 61 -6.87 -6.31 18.97
N GLU A 62 -7.28 -7.49 18.51
CA GLU A 62 -6.69 -8.13 17.31
C GLU A 62 -6.88 -7.25 16.07
N LYS A 63 -8.07 -6.66 15.89
CA LYS A 63 -8.34 -5.75 14.77
C LYS A 63 -7.45 -4.51 14.80
N CYS A 64 -7.24 -3.92 15.97
CA CYS A 64 -6.36 -2.76 16.12
C CYS A 64 -4.89 -3.11 15.89
N ILE A 65 -4.42 -4.27 16.38
CA ILE A 65 -3.08 -4.81 16.08
C ILE A 65 -2.92 -5.05 14.59
N ALA A 66 -3.94 -5.57 13.90
CA ALA A 66 -3.87 -5.79 12.45
C ALA A 66 -3.77 -4.48 11.65
N VAL A 67 -4.51 -3.44 12.05
CA VAL A 67 -4.37 -2.08 11.46
C VAL A 67 -2.95 -1.55 11.69
N TRP A 68 -2.43 -1.60 12.92
CA TRP A 68 -1.04 -1.20 13.22
C TRP A 68 -0.03 -1.97 12.38
N ARG A 69 -0.18 -3.29 12.29
CA ARG A 69 0.70 -4.20 11.54
C ARG A 69 0.74 -3.81 10.07
N TRP A 70 -0.42 -3.67 9.43
CA TRP A 70 -0.49 -3.32 8.01
C TRP A 70 -0.05 -1.88 7.74
N GLY A 71 -0.38 -0.92 8.61
CA GLY A 71 0.13 0.45 8.52
C GLY A 71 1.66 0.49 8.56
N ARG A 72 2.26 -0.19 9.55
CA ARG A 72 3.71 -0.34 9.66
C ARG A 72 4.33 -1.05 8.45
N ARG A 73 3.73 -2.11 7.95
CA ARG A 73 4.28 -2.87 6.80
C ARG A 73 4.21 -2.07 5.51
N SER A 74 3.23 -1.18 5.40
CA SER A 74 3.00 -0.35 4.22
C SER A 74 3.85 0.92 4.19
N ARG A 75 4.71 1.16 5.19
CA ARG A 75 5.41 2.44 5.34
C ARG A 75 6.92 2.31 5.55
N ARG A 76 7.63 3.41 5.31
CA ARG A 76 9.03 3.67 5.67
C ARG A 76 9.06 4.91 6.54
N GLN A 77 9.76 4.83 7.67
CA GLN A 77 9.89 5.95 8.60
C GLN A 77 10.89 6.96 8.01
N THR A 78 10.38 8.04 7.41
CA THR A 78 11.23 9.06 6.79
C THR A 78 10.45 10.37 6.56
N SER A 79 10.98 11.28 5.74
CA SER A 79 10.27 12.52 5.40
C SER A 79 8.92 12.23 4.69
N CYS A 80 7.92 13.06 4.99
CA CYS A 80 6.57 12.85 4.47
C CYS A 80 6.44 13.23 3.01
N SER A 81 5.75 12.37 2.25
CA SER A 81 5.30 12.71 0.91
C SER A 81 4.34 13.90 0.90
N THR A 82 4.44 14.70 -0.15
CA THR A 82 3.60 15.89 -0.40
C THR A 82 3.22 16.00 -1.87
N GLU A 83 2.04 16.53 -2.16
CA GLU A 83 1.67 16.97 -3.51
C GLU A 83 1.11 18.38 -3.45
N ASP A 84 1.45 19.25 -4.40
CA ASP A 84 0.97 20.64 -4.42
C ASP A 84 1.02 21.31 -3.03
N GLY A 85 2.13 21.15 -2.30
CA GLY A 85 2.37 21.76 -0.99
C GLY A 85 1.66 21.14 0.22
N ARG A 86 0.77 20.15 0.03
CA ARG A 86 0.03 19.46 1.11
C ARG A 86 0.64 18.10 1.44
N LEU A 87 0.61 17.75 2.72
CA LEU A 87 0.99 16.42 3.21
C LEU A 87 -0.05 15.36 2.82
N ILE A 88 0.40 14.15 2.51
CA ILE A 88 -0.49 13.04 2.14
C ILE A 88 -0.96 12.28 3.38
N TRP A 89 -2.15 12.66 3.88
CA TRP A 89 -2.79 12.08 5.06
C TRP A 89 -3.85 11.01 4.77
N ASP A 90 -4.28 10.86 3.51
CA ASP A 90 -5.28 9.84 3.14
C ASP A 90 -4.63 8.44 3.09
N PRO A 91 -5.14 7.44 3.85
CA PRO A 91 -4.56 6.10 3.88
C PRO A 91 -4.46 5.45 2.50
N ILE A 92 -5.48 5.60 1.66
CA ILE A 92 -5.58 4.91 0.38
C ILE A 92 -4.63 5.50 -0.64
N LEU A 93 -4.57 6.83 -0.75
CA LEU A 93 -3.59 7.48 -1.61
C LEU A 93 -2.15 7.16 -1.15
N HIS A 94 -1.93 7.22 0.16
CA HIS A 94 -0.61 7.00 0.74
C HIS A 94 -0.12 5.56 0.53
N TYR A 95 -0.94 4.57 0.90
CA TYR A 95 -0.58 3.15 0.81
C TYR A 95 -0.41 2.69 -0.63
N ASN A 96 -1.13 3.24 -1.60
CA ASN A 96 -1.00 2.82 -2.99
C ASN A 96 0.22 3.44 -3.69
N SER A 97 0.56 4.71 -3.44
CA SER A 97 1.51 5.45 -4.29
C SER A 97 2.80 5.92 -3.60
N TYR A 98 2.86 6.06 -2.28
CA TYR A 98 4.00 6.72 -1.59
C TYR A 98 4.75 5.83 -0.61
N GLY A 99 4.12 5.47 0.51
CA GLY A 99 4.74 4.72 1.60
C GLY A 99 5.74 5.48 2.48
N THR A 100 6.20 6.70 2.13
CA THR A 100 7.15 7.47 2.95
C THR A 100 6.45 8.46 3.87
N MET A 101 6.63 8.28 5.19
CA MET A 101 5.98 9.13 6.18
C MET A 101 6.68 9.13 7.55
N ASN A 102 6.34 10.12 8.37
CA ASN A 102 6.80 10.23 9.76
C ASN A 102 5.73 9.73 10.75
N CYS A 103 6.03 9.87 12.04
CA CYS A 103 5.18 9.48 13.17
C CYS A 103 3.80 10.14 13.18
N GLY A 104 3.70 11.41 12.78
CA GLY A 104 2.44 12.12 12.78
C GLY A 104 1.46 11.59 11.72
N VAL A 105 1.94 11.43 10.50
CA VAL A 105 1.11 10.94 9.38
C VAL A 105 0.65 9.51 9.63
N ILE A 106 1.54 8.58 10.03
CA ILE A 106 1.13 7.19 10.29
C ILE A 106 0.11 7.09 11.44
N SER A 107 0.22 7.95 12.45
CA SER A 107 -0.76 8.04 13.53
C SER A 107 -2.14 8.45 13.00
N GLY A 108 -2.21 9.47 12.14
CA GLY A 108 -3.46 9.88 11.48
C GLY A 108 -4.07 8.79 10.60
N LEU A 109 -3.25 8.02 9.88
CA LEU A 109 -3.71 6.90 9.03
C LEU A 109 -4.34 5.76 9.85
N ASN A 110 -3.73 5.42 11.00
CA ASN A 110 -4.31 4.44 11.93
C ASN A 110 -5.64 4.95 12.50
N MET A 111 -5.68 6.21 12.94
CA MET A 111 -6.88 6.83 13.47
C MET A 111 -8.02 6.80 12.46
N ALA A 112 -7.77 7.11 11.19
CA ALA A 112 -8.76 7.01 10.11
C ALA A 112 -9.35 5.59 10.00
N SER A 113 -8.48 4.58 10.10
CA SER A 113 -8.86 3.16 10.00
C SER A 113 -9.67 2.70 11.22
N TRP A 114 -9.31 3.11 12.44
CA TRP A 114 -10.05 2.75 13.65
C TRP A 114 -11.39 3.50 13.79
N LEU A 115 -11.46 4.76 13.36
CA LEU A 115 -12.73 5.48 13.27
C LEU A 115 -13.68 4.75 12.30
N LYS A 116 -13.16 4.21 11.20
CA LYS A 116 -13.96 3.39 10.27
C LYS A 116 -14.46 2.08 10.89
N LEU A 117 -13.73 1.50 11.85
CA LEU A 117 -14.18 0.36 12.66
C LEU A 117 -15.24 0.72 13.72
N GLY A 118 -15.59 2.00 13.86
CA GLY A 118 -16.54 2.48 14.86
C GLY A 118 -15.92 2.74 16.24
N TYR A 119 -14.59 2.79 16.33
CA TYR A 119 -13.87 3.09 17.57
C TYR A 119 -13.62 4.59 17.74
N LYS A 120 -13.23 5.01 18.94
CA LYS A 120 -12.66 6.34 19.17
C LYS A 120 -11.15 6.28 18.93
N ALA A 121 -10.57 7.37 18.48
CA ALA A 121 -9.13 7.49 18.29
C ALA A 121 -8.66 8.88 18.71
N ARG A 122 -7.43 8.99 19.23
CA ARG A 122 -6.83 10.27 19.61
C ARG A 122 -5.35 10.31 19.26
N TYR A 123 -4.90 11.52 18.95
CA TYR A 123 -3.53 11.83 18.58
C TYR A 123 -2.75 12.25 19.83
N VAL A 124 -1.59 11.65 20.08
CA VAL A 124 -0.80 11.89 21.30
C VAL A 124 0.59 12.39 20.94
N GLN A 125 0.93 13.57 21.46
CA GLN A 125 2.23 14.21 21.29
C GLN A 125 3.14 13.88 22.47
N LEU A 126 4.20 13.12 22.21
CA LEU A 126 5.22 12.69 23.17
C LEU A 126 6.43 13.66 23.21
N GLY A 127 6.26 14.90 22.74
CA GLY A 127 7.35 15.86 22.53
C GLY A 127 7.77 15.92 21.05
N ASP A 128 8.90 15.31 20.71
CA ASP A 128 9.43 15.22 19.34
C ASP A 128 8.87 14.04 18.53
N HIS A 129 8.00 13.24 19.16
CA HIS A 129 7.42 12.04 18.60
C HIS A 129 5.89 12.04 18.75
N THR A 130 5.20 11.33 17.87
CA THR A 130 3.74 11.19 17.90
C THR A 130 3.37 9.71 17.91
N VAL A 131 2.36 9.37 18.72
CA VAL A 131 1.66 8.09 18.63
C VAL A 131 0.15 8.29 18.53
N SER A 132 -0.54 7.20 18.21
CA SER A 132 -2.01 7.15 18.18
C SER A 132 -2.52 6.22 19.27
N GLU A 133 -3.60 6.61 19.94
CA GLU A 133 -4.35 5.73 20.84
C GLU A 133 -5.76 5.46 20.29
N VAL A 134 -6.25 4.26 20.54
CA VAL A 134 -7.61 3.82 20.19
C VAL A 134 -8.38 3.45 21.44
N SER A 135 -9.70 3.63 21.40
CA SER A 135 -10.62 3.14 22.41
C SER A 135 -11.81 2.46 21.74
N TRP A 136 -11.99 1.19 22.04
CA TRP A 136 -13.11 0.38 21.53
C TRP A 136 -14.28 0.27 22.52
N ASP A 137 -14.21 0.95 23.66
CA ASP A 137 -15.23 0.95 24.73
C ASP A 137 -15.80 2.34 25.01
N GLY A 138 -15.87 3.19 23.98
CA GLY A 138 -16.48 4.51 24.08
C GLY A 138 -15.63 5.53 24.84
N GLY A 139 -14.34 5.29 25.03
CA GLY A 139 -13.38 6.20 25.67
C GLY A 139 -13.08 5.85 27.13
N ALA A 140 -13.60 4.73 27.64
CA ALA A 140 -13.38 4.31 29.02
C ALA A 140 -11.94 3.79 29.24
N THR A 141 -11.38 3.08 28.25
CA THR A 141 -9.98 2.68 28.21
C THR A 141 -9.34 3.08 26.88
N TRP A 142 -8.03 3.31 26.90
CA TRP A 142 -7.23 3.71 25.74
C TRP A 142 -6.06 2.75 25.53
N HIS A 143 -5.63 2.59 24.28
CA HIS A 143 -4.63 1.60 23.89
C HIS A 143 -3.65 2.19 22.89
N MET A 144 -2.36 2.19 23.23
CA MET A 144 -1.30 2.85 22.48
C MET A 144 -0.69 1.96 21.41
N PHE A 145 -0.55 2.52 20.21
CA PHE A 145 0.20 1.90 19.12
C PHE A 145 1.21 2.89 18.52
N ASP A 146 2.50 2.55 18.63
CA ASP A 146 3.59 3.31 18.03
C ASP A 146 3.98 2.68 16.69
N SER A 147 3.44 3.23 15.60
CA SER A 147 3.69 2.69 14.25
C SER A 147 4.98 3.20 13.63
N SER A 148 5.52 4.31 14.12
CA SER A 148 6.78 4.88 13.62
C SER A 148 7.97 4.13 14.21
N MET A 149 7.88 3.73 15.47
CA MET A 149 8.91 2.92 16.15
C MET A 149 8.63 1.43 16.12
N SER A 150 7.57 1.00 15.43
CA SER A 150 7.14 -0.40 15.30
C SER A 150 7.00 -1.10 16.66
N PHE A 151 6.29 -0.48 17.61
CA PHE A 151 6.17 -0.95 18.98
C PHE A 151 4.76 -0.82 19.57
N PHE A 152 4.42 -1.75 20.46
CA PHE A 152 3.36 -1.64 21.45
C PHE A 152 3.66 -2.60 22.61
N CYS A 153 3.00 -2.41 23.76
CA CYS A 153 3.18 -3.23 24.95
C CYS A 153 1.85 -3.53 25.62
N TYR A 154 1.82 -4.57 26.46
CA TYR A 154 0.63 -4.99 27.20
C TYR A 154 0.71 -4.53 28.66
N ASN A 155 -0.46 -4.35 29.30
CA ASN A 155 -0.57 -4.27 30.74
C ASN A 155 -0.74 -5.69 31.35
N ASP A 156 -0.87 -5.78 32.68
CA ASP A 156 -1.03 -7.07 33.39
C ASP A 156 -2.32 -7.83 33.01
N ARG A 157 -3.29 -7.15 32.39
CA ARG A 157 -4.53 -7.76 31.90
C ARG A 157 -4.38 -8.34 30.49
N SER A 158 -3.15 -8.36 29.94
CA SER A 158 -2.88 -8.75 28.55
C SER A 158 -3.63 -7.89 27.51
N VAL A 159 -3.93 -6.64 27.89
CA VAL A 159 -4.52 -5.64 27.01
C VAL A 159 -3.45 -4.62 26.64
N VAL A 160 -3.45 -4.11 25.41
CA VAL A 160 -2.48 -3.10 24.97
C VAL A 160 -2.56 -1.89 25.91
N ALA A 161 -1.43 -1.49 26.50
CA ALA A 161 -1.37 -0.40 27.47
C ALA A 161 -1.57 0.97 26.80
N SER A 162 -2.21 1.90 27.51
CA SER A 162 -2.26 3.33 27.17
C SER A 162 -0.93 4.05 27.43
N CYS A 163 -0.76 5.25 26.87
CA CYS A 163 0.32 6.16 27.23
C CYS A 163 0.30 6.50 28.73
N GLU A 164 -0.89 6.65 29.35
CA GLU A 164 -1.02 6.94 30.79
C GLU A 164 -0.56 5.75 31.64
N GLU A 165 -0.95 4.52 31.28
CA GLU A 165 -0.48 3.30 31.96
C GLU A 165 1.04 3.13 31.82
N ILE A 166 1.62 3.47 30.67
CA ILE A 166 3.09 3.42 30.47
C ILE A 166 3.80 4.46 31.34
N LYS A 167 3.22 5.66 31.47
CA LYS A 167 3.82 6.75 32.26
C LYS A 167 3.74 6.49 33.77
N ALA A 168 2.69 5.81 34.23
CA ALA A 168 2.53 5.44 35.63
C ALA A 168 3.67 4.53 36.11
N SER A 169 4.04 4.69 37.38
CA SER A 169 4.99 3.76 38.01
C SER A 169 4.29 2.45 38.34
N HIS A 170 4.98 1.35 38.05
CA HIS A 170 4.58 0.03 38.50
C HIS A 170 5.81 -0.75 38.96
N ALA A 171 5.59 -1.69 39.88
CA ALA A 171 6.56 -2.67 40.33
C ALA A 171 6.07 -4.08 39.99
N GLY A 172 7.00 -4.97 39.68
CA GLY A 172 6.69 -6.39 39.56
C GLY A 172 7.95 -7.24 39.54
N GLU A 173 7.79 -8.52 39.25
CA GLU A 173 8.90 -9.49 39.24
C GLU A 173 10.04 -9.03 38.31
N PHE A 174 9.72 -8.54 37.12
CA PHE A 174 10.73 -8.11 36.14
C PHE A 174 11.49 -6.84 36.49
N SER A 175 11.02 -6.05 37.48
CA SER A 175 11.73 -4.88 37.99
C SER A 175 12.36 -5.14 39.37
N ASP A 176 12.44 -6.40 39.81
CA ASP A 176 12.88 -6.77 41.17
C ASP A 176 12.10 -6.03 42.27
N GLY A 177 10.82 -5.77 42.03
CA GLY A 177 9.95 -5.01 42.93
C GLY A 177 10.22 -3.52 42.99
N VAL A 178 11.11 -2.98 42.14
CA VAL A 178 11.33 -1.54 42.01
C VAL A 178 10.13 -0.93 41.30
N ASP A 179 9.49 0.05 41.96
CA ASP A 179 8.41 0.84 41.40
C ASP A 179 8.98 1.92 40.47
N GLU A 180 8.73 1.78 39.16
CA GLU A 180 9.31 2.68 38.17
C GLU A 180 8.36 3.02 37.01
N PRO A 181 8.41 4.27 36.49
CA PRO A 181 7.66 4.64 35.29
C PRO A 181 8.25 3.94 34.06
N GLY A 182 7.39 3.57 33.12
CA GLY A 182 7.78 2.81 31.93
C GLY A 182 7.86 1.29 32.13
N TYR A 183 7.45 0.77 33.29
CA TYR A 183 7.45 -0.67 33.60
C TYR A 183 6.87 -1.53 32.46
N TYR A 184 5.67 -1.24 31.99
CA TYR A 184 5.06 -1.98 30.87
C TYR A 184 5.88 -1.87 29.57
N TYR A 185 6.49 -0.71 29.31
CA TYR A 185 7.35 -0.50 28.14
C TYR A 185 8.61 -1.36 28.17
N TYR A 186 9.24 -1.49 29.35
CA TYR A 186 10.47 -2.25 29.52
C TYR A 186 10.25 -3.75 29.55
N TYR A 187 9.19 -4.21 30.22
CA TYR A 187 9.05 -5.63 30.56
C TYR A 187 7.87 -6.32 29.87
N HIS A 188 6.91 -5.57 29.31
CA HIS A 188 5.69 -6.10 28.68
C HIS A 188 5.56 -5.71 27.20
N GLY A 189 6.66 -5.32 26.56
CA GLY A 189 6.70 -5.13 25.10
C GLY A 189 6.23 -6.38 24.35
N ALA A 190 5.46 -6.19 23.28
CA ALA A 190 4.95 -7.30 22.50
C ALA A 190 6.11 -8.18 21.99
N PRO A 191 6.08 -9.52 22.13
CA PRO A 191 7.24 -10.39 21.83
C PRO A 191 7.79 -10.24 20.41
N GLN A 192 6.91 -9.96 19.44
CA GLN A 192 7.27 -9.69 18.06
C GLN A 192 7.96 -8.33 17.84
N CYS A 193 7.81 -7.39 18.77
CA CYS A 193 8.37 -6.03 18.69
C CYS A 193 9.70 -5.87 19.42
N ILE A 194 10.05 -6.78 20.34
CA ILE A 194 11.24 -6.66 21.19
C ILE A 194 12.22 -7.83 21.05
N THR A 195 13.50 -7.58 21.28
CA THR A 195 14.50 -8.66 21.38
C THR A 195 14.34 -9.46 22.67
N HIS A 196 14.32 -8.79 23.81
CA HIS A 196 14.21 -9.35 25.15
C HIS A 196 13.63 -8.30 26.10
N ARG A 197 13.17 -8.74 27.29
CA ARG A 197 12.60 -7.86 28.32
C ARG A 197 13.73 -7.13 29.06
N GLY A 198 13.48 -5.89 29.44
CA GLY A 198 14.42 -5.06 30.20
C GLY A 198 14.87 -3.81 29.47
N LYS A 199 15.45 -2.87 30.22
CA LYS A 199 15.88 -1.55 29.71
C LYS A 199 16.89 -1.65 28.55
N ASP A 200 17.73 -2.69 28.53
CA ASP A 200 18.71 -2.95 27.46
C ASP A 200 18.14 -3.79 26.29
N GLY A 201 16.86 -4.16 26.34
CA GLY A 201 16.10 -4.71 25.22
C GLY A 201 15.97 -3.72 24.06
N TRP A 202 15.71 -4.23 22.85
CA TRP A 202 15.60 -3.43 21.63
C TRP A 202 14.20 -3.49 21.05
N ARG A 203 13.75 -2.38 20.43
CA ARG A 203 12.64 -2.41 19.47
C ARG A 203 13.11 -3.05 18.17
N CYS A 204 13.03 -4.37 18.07
CA CYS A 204 13.66 -5.15 17.01
C CYS A 204 13.06 -4.91 15.62
N CYS A 205 11.82 -4.42 15.56
CA CYS A 205 11.10 -4.15 14.31
C CYS A 205 11.34 -2.75 13.73
N SER A 206 12.03 -1.85 14.44
CA SER A 206 12.18 -0.45 14.04
C SER A 206 13.17 -0.26 12.88
N ASP A 207 13.29 0.98 12.41
CA ASP A 207 14.38 1.40 11.54
C ASP A 207 15.72 1.32 12.29
N ASN A 208 16.75 0.78 11.60
CA ASN A 208 18.13 0.62 12.06
C ASN A 208 18.30 0.52 13.60
N PRO A 209 17.76 -0.54 14.24
CA PRO A 209 17.56 -0.55 15.70
C PRO A 209 18.85 -0.31 16.47
N VAL A 210 19.96 -0.92 16.04
CA VAL A 210 21.27 -0.75 16.70
C VAL A 210 21.90 0.61 16.39
N SER A 211 21.94 1.04 15.12
CA SER A 211 22.59 2.30 14.72
C SER A 211 21.90 3.54 15.31
N TYR A 212 20.58 3.49 15.50
CA TYR A 212 19.81 4.56 16.14
C TYR A 212 19.55 4.32 17.64
N GLN A 213 20.26 3.38 18.26
CA GLN A 213 20.16 3.06 19.68
C GLN A 213 18.71 2.90 20.15
N ARG A 214 17.89 2.16 19.40
CA ARG A 214 16.46 1.96 19.65
C ARG A 214 16.21 0.95 20.77
N THR A 215 16.90 1.12 21.91
CA THR A 215 16.66 0.36 23.13
C THR A 215 15.32 0.76 23.76
N LEU A 216 14.79 -0.11 24.62
CA LEU A 216 13.59 0.17 25.38
C LEU A 216 13.79 1.36 26.31
N LEU A 217 14.96 1.44 26.98
CA LEU A 217 15.35 2.62 27.76
C LEU A 217 15.26 3.92 26.96
N ASN A 218 15.85 3.95 25.77
CA ASN A 218 15.97 5.18 24.98
C ASN A 218 14.65 5.68 24.38
N GLY A 219 13.59 4.88 24.34
CA GLY A 219 12.28 5.40 23.90
C GLY A 219 11.21 5.42 24.97
N ALA A 220 11.41 4.82 26.14
CA ALA A 220 10.47 4.98 27.25
C ALA A 220 10.41 6.43 27.74
N SER A 221 11.51 7.20 27.63
CA SER A 221 11.56 8.62 28.00
C SER A 221 10.53 9.48 27.27
N SER A 222 10.15 9.14 26.04
CA SER A 222 9.08 9.82 25.29
C SER A 222 7.72 9.70 25.99
N TYR A 223 7.51 8.65 26.77
CA TYR A 223 6.26 8.40 27.49
C TYR A 223 6.34 8.88 28.94
N THR A 224 7.48 8.64 29.60
CA THR A 224 7.67 8.96 31.02
C THR A 224 8.01 10.43 31.27
N GLY A 225 8.54 11.15 30.28
CA GLY A 225 8.81 12.60 30.35
C GLY A 225 7.55 13.49 30.30
N GLY A 226 6.39 12.89 30.03
CA GLY A 226 5.12 13.59 29.85
C GLY A 226 4.74 13.75 28.38
N PHE A 227 3.44 13.82 28.14
CA PHE A 227 2.86 13.95 26.81
C PHE A 227 1.58 14.79 26.85
N SER A 228 1.13 15.25 25.70
CA SER A 228 -0.17 15.90 25.55
C SER A 228 -1.06 15.10 24.60
N VAL A 229 -2.31 14.95 25.01
CA VAL A 229 -3.36 14.39 24.16
C VAL A 229 -4.00 15.55 23.40
N ASP A 230 -4.03 15.46 22.08
CA ASP A 230 -4.80 16.40 21.28
C ASP A 230 -6.29 16.09 21.44
N LYS A 231 -6.99 16.98 22.15
CA LYS A 231 -8.43 16.87 22.41
C LYS A 231 -9.27 17.63 21.39
N TYR A 232 -8.63 18.41 20.52
CA TYR A 232 -9.31 19.39 19.69
C TYR A 232 -9.29 19.02 18.22
N THR A 233 -8.28 18.29 17.76
CA THR A 233 -8.15 17.88 16.36
C THR A 233 -7.95 16.38 16.21
N LEU A 234 -8.49 15.82 15.13
CA LEU A 234 -8.39 14.39 14.80
C LEU A 234 -7.20 14.10 13.89
N HIS A 235 -6.75 15.04 13.06
CA HIS A 235 -5.67 14.80 12.07
C HIS A 235 -6.00 13.69 11.07
N VAL A 236 -7.30 13.45 10.84
CA VAL A 236 -7.80 12.37 9.99
C VAL A 236 -8.28 12.92 8.66
N ARG A 237 -7.72 12.41 7.57
CA ARG A 237 -8.13 12.69 6.19
C ARG A 237 -8.44 11.37 5.52
N HIS A 238 -9.57 11.28 4.85
CA HIS A 238 -9.91 10.11 4.05
C HIS A 238 -10.94 10.47 2.98
N GLY A 239 -10.95 9.68 1.92
CA GLY A 239 -11.95 9.77 0.85
C GLY A 239 -11.41 9.35 -0.51
N HIS A 240 -10.09 9.28 -0.70
CA HIS A 240 -9.52 8.80 -1.96
C HIS A 240 -9.89 7.34 -2.23
N ARG A 241 -10.01 7.03 -3.52
CA ARG A 241 -10.18 5.69 -4.05
C ARG A 241 -9.07 5.39 -5.04
N TYR A 242 -8.62 4.14 -5.04
CA TYR A 242 -7.88 3.57 -6.15
C TYR A 242 -8.87 3.27 -7.28
N ILE A 243 -8.72 3.95 -8.42
CA ILE A 243 -9.66 3.84 -9.55
C ILE A 243 -8.90 3.25 -10.73
N LEU A 244 -9.15 1.96 -10.99
CA LEU A 244 -8.55 1.22 -12.10
C LEU A 244 -9.62 0.97 -13.17
N ASN A 245 -9.53 1.72 -14.26
CA ASN A 245 -10.39 1.57 -15.43
C ASN A 245 -9.50 1.10 -16.59
N LEU A 246 -9.95 0.07 -17.31
CA LEU A 246 -9.19 -0.55 -18.39
C LEU A 246 -9.98 -0.44 -19.68
N LEU A 247 -9.48 0.40 -20.59
CA LEU A 247 -10.09 0.61 -21.90
C LEU A 247 -9.43 -0.28 -22.98
N PRO A 248 -10.12 -0.49 -24.11
CA PRO A 248 -9.52 -1.04 -25.32
C PRO A 248 -8.23 -0.31 -25.72
N GLY A 249 -7.25 -1.07 -26.21
CA GLY A 249 -5.90 -0.56 -26.48
C GLY A 249 -5.07 -0.18 -25.24
N GLN A 250 -5.55 -0.47 -24.02
CA GLN A 250 -4.80 -0.23 -22.78
C GLN A 250 -4.22 -1.49 -22.17
N SER A 251 -3.02 -1.33 -21.60
CA SER A 251 -2.45 -2.26 -20.63
C SER A 251 -1.85 -1.51 -19.46
N TYR A 252 -1.92 -2.13 -18.28
CA TYR A 252 -1.31 -1.63 -17.07
C TYR A 252 -0.40 -2.67 -16.43
N THR A 253 0.90 -2.37 -16.37
CA THR A 253 1.89 -3.24 -15.73
C THR A 253 2.40 -2.58 -14.44
N ARG A 254 2.28 -3.27 -13.30
CA ARG A 254 2.79 -2.84 -11.99
C ARG A 254 4.07 -3.59 -11.68
N TYR A 255 5.19 -2.89 -11.63
CA TYR A 255 6.51 -3.43 -11.34
C TYR A 255 6.85 -3.26 -9.85
N TRP A 256 7.34 -4.34 -9.22
CA TRP A 256 7.84 -4.28 -7.84
C TRP A 256 9.21 -3.60 -7.73
N THR A 257 9.94 -3.51 -8.84
CA THR A 257 11.24 -2.84 -8.89
C THR A 257 11.10 -1.55 -9.70
N PRO A 258 11.78 -0.48 -9.30
CA PRO A 258 11.80 0.76 -10.07
C PRO A 258 12.30 0.58 -11.51
N LEU A 259 11.63 1.25 -12.46
CA LEU A 259 11.96 1.15 -13.90
C LEU A 259 13.22 1.94 -14.29
N ASP A 260 13.68 2.87 -13.46
CA ASP A 260 14.89 3.66 -13.69
C ASP A 260 16.20 2.92 -13.39
N ARG A 261 16.13 1.71 -12.81
CA ARG A 261 17.33 0.89 -12.54
C ARG A 261 17.98 0.31 -13.79
N SER A 262 17.24 0.20 -14.88
CA SER A 262 17.78 -0.28 -16.16
C SER A 262 18.72 0.73 -16.83
N GLY A 263 18.83 1.96 -16.30
CA GLY A 263 19.80 2.97 -16.73
C GLY A 263 19.49 3.63 -18.08
N ALA A 264 18.29 3.44 -18.63
CA ALA A 264 17.96 3.88 -19.98
C ALA A 264 17.48 5.35 -20.10
N ASP A 265 17.17 6.02 -18.98
CA ASP A 265 16.60 7.37 -18.98
C ASP A 265 17.56 8.37 -18.32
N GLU A 266 17.75 9.53 -18.95
CA GLU A 266 18.67 10.58 -18.50
C GLU A 266 18.12 11.30 -17.25
N ASP A 267 16.79 11.40 -17.09
CA ASP A 267 16.16 12.04 -15.93
C ASP A 267 15.32 11.07 -15.09
N LYS A 268 15.92 10.55 -14.01
CA LYS A 268 15.27 9.61 -13.09
C LYS A 268 13.99 10.16 -12.45
N ARG A 269 13.77 11.49 -12.43
CA ARG A 269 12.54 12.10 -11.90
C ARG A 269 11.28 11.68 -12.67
N ASN A 270 11.43 11.07 -13.84
CA ASN A 270 10.31 10.50 -14.59
C ASN A 270 9.63 9.33 -13.84
N TYR A 271 10.28 8.75 -12.84
CA TYR A 271 9.86 7.50 -12.18
C TYR A 271 9.49 7.68 -10.71
N TYR A 272 9.57 8.91 -10.16
CA TYR A 272 9.21 9.16 -8.77
C TYR A 272 8.71 10.60 -8.56
N ARG A 273 7.94 10.77 -7.48
CA ARG A 273 7.56 12.07 -6.93
C ARG A 273 8.63 12.50 -5.93
N PRO A 274 9.31 13.64 -6.16
CA PRO A 274 10.48 13.99 -5.37
C PRO A 274 10.10 14.37 -3.94
N LEU A 275 10.89 13.87 -2.99
CA LEU A 275 10.83 14.24 -1.59
C LEU A 275 11.89 15.30 -1.32
N LYS A 276 11.48 16.56 -1.20
CA LYS A 276 12.40 17.73 -1.10
C LYS A 276 13.43 17.76 -2.25
N GLY A 277 12.99 17.45 -3.46
CA GLY A 277 13.83 17.44 -4.67
C GLY A 277 14.64 16.17 -4.90
N LYS A 278 14.56 15.17 -4.02
CA LYS A 278 15.34 13.92 -4.11
C LYS A 278 14.45 12.70 -4.33
N ASP A 279 15.04 11.60 -4.79
CA ASP A 279 14.37 10.30 -4.81
C ASP A 279 14.02 9.85 -3.38
N PRO A 280 12.75 9.51 -3.08
CA PRO A 280 12.36 8.93 -1.80
C PRO A 280 13.18 7.70 -1.37
N ASP A 281 13.69 6.90 -2.32
CA ASP A 281 14.49 5.71 -2.06
C ASP A 281 15.95 6.03 -1.64
N GLU A 282 16.46 7.21 -2.01
CA GLU A 282 17.87 7.61 -1.80
C GLU A 282 18.14 8.18 -0.41
N GLN A 283 17.13 8.72 0.28
CA GLN A 283 17.31 9.41 1.57
C GLN A 283 18.04 8.57 2.62
N HIS A 284 17.94 7.24 2.52
CA HIS A 284 18.64 6.27 3.37
C HIS A 284 19.37 5.16 2.59
N GLY A 285 19.49 5.27 1.27
CA GLY A 285 20.15 4.27 0.40
C GLY A 285 19.50 2.88 0.44
N LEU A 286 18.18 2.81 0.62
CA LEU A 286 17.47 1.55 0.87
C LEU A 286 16.88 0.95 -0.40
N HIS A 287 16.52 1.80 -1.37
CA HIS A 287 16.08 1.37 -2.70
C HIS A 287 15.03 0.26 -2.65
N ASN A 288 13.99 0.39 -1.82
CA ASN A 288 13.05 -0.71 -1.58
C ASN A 288 11.64 -0.28 -1.15
N ILE A 289 11.29 1.00 -1.30
CA ILE A 289 9.93 1.45 -1.02
C ILE A 289 9.10 1.64 -2.29
N ARG A 290 9.70 2.12 -3.38
CA ARG A 290 8.95 2.42 -4.61
C ARG A 290 9.03 1.27 -5.62
N GLY A 291 7.93 1.10 -6.33
CA GLY A 291 7.85 0.45 -7.63
C GLY A 291 7.28 1.42 -8.66
N ASN A 292 7.04 0.96 -9.88
CA ASN A 292 6.46 1.79 -10.92
C ASN A 292 5.29 1.09 -11.63
N GLY A 293 4.27 1.86 -11.95
CA GLY A 293 3.25 1.45 -12.90
C GLY A 293 3.60 1.97 -14.28
N LEU A 294 3.30 1.17 -15.30
CA LEU A 294 3.42 1.53 -16.71
C LEU A 294 2.07 1.32 -17.36
N TRP A 295 1.43 2.42 -17.73
CA TRP A 295 0.28 2.40 -18.63
C TRP A 295 0.76 2.58 -20.06
N LEU A 296 0.24 1.74 -20.94
CA LEU A 296 0.31 1.93 -22.38
C LEU A 296 -1.11 2.07 -22.89
N PHE A 297 -1.39 3.12 -23.65
CA PHE A 297 -2.65 3.33 -24.34
C PHE A 297 -2.36 3.63 -25.81
N GLU A 298 -2.78 2.73 -26.70
CA GLU A 298 -2.56 2.82 -28.14
C GLU A 298 -3.86 2.40 -28.85
N PRO A 299 -4.88 3.28 -28.92
CA PRO A 299 -6.14 2.96 -29.57
C PRO A 299 -5.96 2.88 -31.09
N ASP A 300 -6.72 2.00 -31.74
CA ASP A 300 -6.84 2.04 -33.19
C ASP A 300 -7.80 3.17 -33.61
N LEU A 301 -7.22 4.30 -34.01
CA LEU A 301 -7.97 5.49 -34.41
C LEU A 301 -8.72 5.32 -35.75
N ARG A 302 -8.49 4.24 -36.49
CA ARG A 302 -9.21 3.93 -37.74
C ARG A 302 -10.42 3.04 -37.51
N ASP A 303 -10.49 2.38 -36.36
CA ASP A 303 -11.69 1.67 -35.96
C ASP A 303 -12.80 2.70 -35.69
N ALA A 304 -13.97 2.48 -36.28
CA ALA A 304 -15.13 3.36 -36.08
C ALA A 304 -15.59 3.38 -34.61
N ASP A 305 -15.35 2.29 -33.87
CA ASP A 305 -15.70 2.12 -32.47
C ASP A 305 -14.74 2.89 -31.54
N CYS A 306 -13.62 3.43 -32.03
CA CYS A 306 -12.72 4.26 -31.23
C CYS A 306 -13.39 5.52 -30.66
N ARG A 307 -14.56 5.93 -31.20
CA ARG A 307 -15.39 7.01 -30.65
C ARG A 307 -15.81 6.76 -29.21
N ASP A 308 -15.98 5.50 -28.81
CA ASP A 308 -16.37 5.15 -27.43
C ASP A 308 -15.22 5.37 -26.43
N LEU A 309 -13.98 5.45 -26.94
CA LEU A 309 -12.77 5.75 -26.15
C LEU A 309 -12.58 7.25 -25.88
N PHE A 310 -13.26 8.12 -26.64
CA PHE A 310 -13.16 9.57 -26.44
C PHE A 310 -13.85 9.93 -25.14
N TYR A 311 -13.11 10.42 -24.15
CA TYR A 311 -13.70 10.94 -22.91
C TYR A 311 -14.70 12.06 -23.23
N ASP A 312 -14.33 12.99 -24.12
CA ASP A 312 -15.21 14.02 -24.66
C ASP A 312 -14.81 14.33 -26.11
N SER A 313 -15.74 14.84 -26.93
CA SER A 313 -15.42 15.27 -28.29
C SER A 313 -16.43 16.28 -28.82
N GLU A 314 -15.98 17.14 -29.73
CA GLU A 314 -16.82 18.12 -30.42
C GLU A 314 -16.39 18.24 -31.89
N ASN A 315 -17.35 18.18 -32.81
CA ASN A 315 -17.12 18.32 -34.25
C ASN A 315 -16.06 17.35 -34.81
N ILE A 316 -16.06 16.08 -34.38
CA ILE A 316 -15.12 15.04 -34.81
C ILE A 316 -15.79 14.01 -35.72
N GLU A 317 -15.05 13.57 -36.73
CA GLU A 317 -15.34 12.41 -37.55
C GLU A 317 -14.16 11.43 -37.53
N VAL A 318 -14.48 10.14 -37.55
CA VAL A 318 -13.51 9.04 -37.67
C VAL A 318 -13.66 8.51 -39.09
N ALA A 319 -12.55 8.50 -39.82
CA ALA A 319 -12.47 8.06 -41.20
C ALA A 319 -12.71 6.54 -41.28
N ALA A 320 -13.33 6.07 -42.37
CA ALA A 320 -13.44 4.64 -42.59
C ALA A 320 -12.04 4.05 -42.87
N GLU A 321 -11.85 2.75 -42.61
CA GLU A 321 -10.55 2.06 -42.71
C GLU A 321 -9.83 2.25 -44.07
N HIS A 322 -10.60 2.52 -45.13
CA HIS A 322 -10.14 2.71 -46.51
C HIS A 322 -9.98 4.19 -46.95
N ASP A 323 -10.30 5.16 -46.10
CA ASP A 323 -10.17 6.57 -46.45
C ASP A 323 -8.70 7.04 -46.39
N SER A 324 -8.30 7.89 -47.35
CA SER A 324 -6.93 8.40 -47.46
C SER A 324 -6.62 9.59 -46.53
N GLY A 325 -7.61 10.08 -45.79
CA GLY A 325 -7.50 11.21 -44.87
C GLY A 325 -6.95 10.84 -43.49
N PRO A 326 -6.79 11.81 -42.57
CA PRO A 326 -6.45 11.53 -41.18
C PRO A 326 -7.53 10.69 -40.51
N ALA A 327 -7.13 9.71 -39.69
CA ALA A 327 -8.06 8.79 -39.02
C ALA A 327 -9.11 9.54 -38.17
N VAL A 328 -8.67 10.50 -37.36
CA VAL A 328 -9.54 11.44 -36.61
C VAL A 328 -9.36 12.84 -37.18
N HIS A 329 -10.45 13.47 -37.60
CA HIS A 329 -10.43 14.81 -38.20
C HIS A 329 -11.73 15.58 -37.94
N PRO A 330 -11.80 16.89 -38.21
CA PRO A 330 -13.06 17.64 -38.11
C PRO A 330 -14.21 17.01 -38.89
N ALA A 331 -15.42 16.97 -38.32
CA ALA A 331 -16.63 16.58 -39.05
C ALA A 331 -17.09 17.70 -40.02
N LYS A 332 -16.85 18.97 -39.64
CA LYS A 332 -17.18 20.15 -40.45
C LYS A 332 -16.00 21.12 -40.48
N SER A 333 -15.62 21.56 -41.68
CA SER A 333 -14.63 22.63 -41.90
C SER A 333 -15.15 23.99 -41.43
N GLY A 334 -14.24 24.92 -41.15
CA GLY A 334 -14.53 26.27 -40.67
C GLY A 334 -14.99 26.34 -39.22
N LYS A 335 -15.04 25.20 -38.52
CA LYS A 335 -15.36 25.09 -37.09
C LYS A 335 -14.22 24.42 -36.36
N SER A 336 -13.97 24.86 -35.13
CA SER A 336 -13.06 24.15 -34.22
C SER A 336 -13.58 22.74 -33.99
N ALA A 337 -12.67 21.78 -33.84
CA ALA A 337 -12.97 20.44 -33.41
C ALA A 337 -12.02 20.01 -32.29
N GLN A 338 -12.46 19.10 -31.43
CA GLN A 338 -11.63 18.57 -30.35
C GLN A 338 -11.97 17.12 -30.04
N VAL A 339 -10.95 16.37 -29.65
CA VAL A 339 -11.08 15.06 -29.02
C VAL A 339 -10.31 15.06 -27.71
N VAL A 340 -10.90 14.50 -26.66
CA VAL A 340 -10.31 14.39 -25.33
C VAL A 340 -10.20 12.91 -24.96
N PHE A 341 -9.01 12.49 -24.57
CA PHE A 341 -8.73 11.19 -24.00
C PHE A 341 -8.49 11.33 -22.50
N LYS A 342 -8.93 10.33 -21.73
CA LYS A 342 -8.68 10.28 -20.30
C LYS A 342 -7.63 9.22 -20.00
N VAL A 343 -6.65 9.60 -19.19
CA VAL A 343 -5.68 8.68 -18.59
C VAL A 343 -6.11 8.45 -17.15
N SER A 344 -6.73 7.29 -16.89
CA SER A 344 -7.08 6.81 -15.55
C SER A 344 -5.91 6.02 -14.98
N ALA A 345 -4.95 6.70 -14.36
CA ALA A 345 -3.65 6.11 -14.05
C ALA A 345 -3.66 5.19 -12.81
N ALA A 346 -4.77 5.15 -12.06
CA ALA A 346 -4.99 4.44 -10.79
C ALA A 346 -4.07 4.87 -9.63
N ASN A 347 -2.77 4.97 -9.88
CA ASN A 347 -1.72 5.50 -9.02
C ASN A 347 -1.27 6.90 -9.47
N VAL A 348 -0.49 7.57 -8.62
CA VAL A 348 0.00 8.92 -8.90
C VAL A 348 0.94 8.93 -10.11
N ILE A 349 0.61 9.75 -11.11
CA ILE A 349 1.42 9.97 -12.31
C ILE A 349 2.73 10.67 -11.92
N THR A 350 3.84 10.16 -12.46
CA THR A 350 5.17 10.78 -12.37
C THR A 350 5.58 11.42 -13.69
N SER A 351 5.29 10.78 -14.82
CA SER A 351 5.58 11.31 -16.15
C SER A 351 4.67 10.70 -17.21
N MET A 352 4.64 11.33 -18.39
CA MET A 352 3.91 10.86 -19.56
C MET A 352 4.70 11.13 -20.84
N GLN A 353 4.68 10.16 -21.77
CA GLN A 353 5.13 10.35 -23.14
C GLN A 353 3.92 10.23 -24.07
N ILE A 354 3.74 11.23 -24.94
CA ILE A 354 2.71 11.22 -25.98
C ILE A 354 3.41 11.12 -27.32
N THR A 355 3.13 10.06 -28.06
CA THR A 355 3.57 9.89 -29.44
C THR A 355 2.36 9.92 -30.36
N ALA A 356 2.42 10.66 -31.46
CA ALA A 356 1.30 10.78 -32.37
C ALA A 356 1.77 10.98 -33.83
N GLU A 357 0.90 10.66 -34.79
CA GLU A 357 1.10 11.02 -36.19
C GLU A 357 0.05 12.07 -36.58
N ALA A 358 0.52 13.29 -36.82
CA ALA A 358 -0.32 14.47 -37.05
C ALA A 358 -0.30 14.88 -38.52
N MET A 359 -1.42 15.41 -39.01
CA MET A 359 -1.53 16.04 -40.33
C MET A 359 -2.00 17.49 -40.20
N ARG A 360 -1.36 18.39 -40.95
CA ARG A 360 -1.76 19.79 -41.10
C ARG A 360 -1.45 20.28 -42.53
N ALA A 361 -2.45 20.68 -43.32
CA ALA A 361 -2.25 20.95 -44.74
C ALA A 361 -1.90 22.42 -45.06
N ALA A 362 -2.28 23.37 -44.22
CA ALA A 362 -2.03 24.79 -44.45
C ALA A 362 -1.51 25.53 -43.19
N SER A 363 -0.89 26.70 -43.41
CA SER A 363 -0.30 27.51 -42.34
C SER A 363 -1.34 28.20 -41.43
N ASN A 364 -2.58 28.31 -41.87
CA ASN A 364 -3.71 28.84 -41.10
C ASN A 364 -4.50 27.74 -40.37
N ASP A 365 -4.22 26.47 -40.62
CA ASP A 365 -4.79 25.37 -39.86
C ASP A 365 -4.17 25.32 -38.46
N ILE A 366 -4.97 24.94 -37.47
CA ILE A 366 -4.56 24.76 -36.08
C ILE A 366 -4.59 23.28 -35.75
N LEU A 367 -3.49 22.78 -35.19
CA LEU A 367 -3.42 21.48 -34.57
C LEU A 367 -2.57 21.60 -33.30
N ARG A 368 -3.16 21.33 -32.14
CA ARG A 368 -2.44 21.43 -30.85
C ARG A 368 -2.85 20.35 -29.87
N VAL A 369 -1.92 20.01 -28.98
CA VAL A 369 -2.12 19.07 -27.87
C VAL A 369 -2.08 19.85 -26.56
N LEU A 370 -3.09 19.61 -25.71
CA LEU A 370 -3.21 20.20 -24.40
C LEU A 370 -3.43 19.13 -23.34
N VAL A 371 -3.03 19.39 -22.11
CA VAL A 371 -3.28 18.49 -20.97
C VAL A 371 -4.00 19.20 -19.82
N SER A 372 -4.71 18.43 -19.00
CA SER A 372 -5.35 18.92 -17.78
C SER A 372 -5.19 17.95 -16.60
N ARG A 373 -4.76 18.48 -15.46
CA ARG A 373 -4.69 17.78 -14.16
C ARG A 373 -5.94 17.99 -13.29
N CYS A 374 -6.86 18.85 -13.70
CA CYS A 374 -7.97 19.34 -12.86
C CYS A 374 -9.32 19.20 -13.57
N ALA A 375 -9.64 17.98 -14.01
CA ALA A 375 -10.94 17.63 -14.59
C ALA A 375 -11.36 18.52 -15.78
N GLY A 376 -10.40 19.00 -16.58
CA GLY A 376 -10.69 19.83 -17.75
C GLY A 376 -11.05 21.29 -17.44
N ILE A 377 -10.87 21.74 -16.19
CA ILE A 377 -11.13 23.13 -15.78
C ILE A 377 -10.06 24.08 -16.36
N LYS A 378 -8.79 23.67 -16.27
CA LYS A 378 -7.64 24.38 -16.85
C LYS A 378 -6.93 23.47 -17.85
N TRP A 379 -6.64 24.01 -19.03
CA TRP A 379 -5.90 23.33 -20.10
C TRP A 379 -4.54 23.99 -20.31
N ILE A 380 -3.49 23.19 -20.38
CA ILE A 380 -2.12 23.63 -20.61
C ILE A 380 -1.73 23.17 -22.02
N PRO A 381 -1.47 24.09 -22.98
CA PRO A 381 -0.91 23.73 -24.27
C PRO A 381 0.51 23.19 -24.09
N VAL A 382 0.75 21.97 -24.58
CA VAL A 382 2.06 21.31 -24.52
C VAL A 382 2.72 21.16 -25.88
N TRP A 383 1.94 21.31 -26.95
CA TRP A 383 2.44 21.30 -28.32
C TRP A 383 1.47 21.97 -29.28
N GLU A 384 2.02 22.60 -30.32
CA GLU A 384 1.27 23.15 -31.44
C GLU A 384 2.06 22.94 -32.74
N SER A 385 1.36 22.47 -33.78
CA SER A 385 1.97 22.18 -35.07
C SER A 385 2.45 23.46 -35.76
N ARG A 386 3.72 23.49 -36.13
CA ARG A 386 4.32 24.59 -36.92
C ARG A 386 4.61 24.19 -38.37
N GLN A 387 4.63 22.90 -38.67
CA GLN A 387 4.95 22.37 -39.99
C GLN A 387 3.69 22.03 -40.78
N ILE A 388 3.79 22.07 -42.11
CA ILE A 388 2.78 21.60 -43.05
C ILE A 388 3.15 20.19 -43.50
N GLY A 389 2.15 19.34 -43.69
CA GLY A 389 2.28 17.93 -44.04
C GLY A 389 2.10 16.99 -42.84
N ARG A 390 2.35 15.71 -43.09
CA ARG A 390 2.39 14.69 -42.04
C ARG A 390 3.65 14.87 -41.21
N GLN A 391 3.52 14.81 -39.89
CA GLN A 391 4.66 14.90 -38.99
C GLN A 391 4.47 14.00 -37.77
N PRO A 392 5.55 13.35 -37.30
CA PRO A 392 5.54 12.70 -36.00
C PRO A 392 5.51 13.74 -34.88
N VAL A 393 4.83 13.42 -33.79
CA VAL A 393 4.80 14.19 -32.55
C VAL A 393 5.36 13.30 -31.46
N GLU A 394 6.35 13.78 -30.70
CA GLU A 394 6.84 13.12 -29.50
C GLU A 394 6.97 14.17 -28.39
N LEU A 395 6.16 14.01 -27.33
CA LEU A 395 6.14 14.89 -26.17
C LEU A 395 6.54 14.09 -24.94
N ARG A 396 7.35 14.68 -24.08
CA ARG A 396 7.69 14.15 -22.76
C ARG A 396 7.25 15.17 -21.72
N LEU A 397 6.31 14.78 -20.88
CA LEU A 397 5.63 15.64 -19.91
C LEU A 397 5.93 15.13 -18.51
N ARG A 398 6.11 16.06 -17.58
CA ARG A 398 6.31 15.74 -16.17
C ARG A 398 5.47 16.68 -15.31
N ASP A 399 5.90 17.92 -15.18
CA ASP A 399 5.30 18.87 -14.23
C ASP A 399 3.85 19.25 -14.66
N GLU A 400 3.56 19.11 -15.96
CA GLU A 400 2.25 19.31 -16.57
C GLU A 400 1.23 18.22 -16.23
N VAL A 401 1.67 17.02 -15.80
CA VAL A 401 0.81 15.83 -15.60
C VAL A 401 0.99 15.14 -14.25
N ALA A 402 2.09 15.38 -13.54
CA ALA A 402 2.44 14.62 -12.34
C ALA A 402 1.66 15.04 -11.09
N GLY A 403 1.61 14.16 -10.08
CA GLY A 403 0.99 14.45 -8.78
C GLY A 403 -0.52 14.22 -8.71
N VAL A 404 -1.12 13.66 -9.77
CA VAL A 404 -2.55 13.29 -9.83
C VAL A 404 -2.72 11.85 -10.26
N THR A 405 -3.85 11.22 -9.93
CA THR A 405 -4.19 9.83 -10.31
C THR A 405 -4.96 9.74 -11.63
N GLN A 406 -5.30 10.88 -12.22
CA GLN A 406 -5.89 10.98 -13.54
C GLN A 406 -5.48 12.29 -14.23
N CYS A 407 -5.42 12.29 -15.56
CA CYS A 407 -5.31 13.50 -16.35
C CYS A 407 -6.06 13.37 -17.68
N LEU A 408 -6.34 14.50 -18.32
CA LEU A 408 -6.95 14.55 -19.65
C LEU A 408 -5.93 15.01 -20.68
N VAL A 409 -5.97 14.41 -21.86
CA VAL A 409 -5.20 14.80 -23.05
C VAL A 409 -6.19 15.23 -24.13
N LYS A 410 -6.09 16.47 -24.58
CA LYS A 410 -6.94 17.04 -25.61
C LYS A 410 -6.14 17.30 -26.88
N VAL A 411 -6.68 16.91 -28.02
CA VAL A 411 -6.20 17.33 -29.34
C VAL A 411 -7.24 18.26 -29.95
N GLU A 412 -6.83 19.47 -30.31
CA GLU A 412 -7.68 20.48 -30.93
C GLU A 412 -7.27 20.70 -32.38
N PHE A 413 -8.28 20.81 -33.24
CA PHE A 413 -8.18 20.97 -34.68
C PHE A 413 -8.95 22.21 -35.13
N SER A 414 -8.44 22.93 -36.12
CA SER A 414 -9.22 23.93 -36.87
C SER A 414 -8.67 24.02 -38.29
N THR A 415 -9.55 24.06 -39.28
CA THR A 415 -9.15 24.28 -40.68
C THR A 415 -10.21 25.10 -41.40
N GLY A 416 -9.76 26.01 -42.27
CA GLY A 416 -10.63 26.68 -43.24
C GLY A 416 -10.73 25.95 -44.58
N GLY A 417 -9.94 24.89 -44.78
CA GLY A 417 -9.85 24.10 -46.01
C GLY A 417 -10.83 22.92 -46.02
N LYS A 418 -10.36 21.74 -46.43
CA LYS A 418 -11.14 20.51 -46.35
C LYS A 418 -11.11 19.98 -44.92
N LYS A 419 -12.18 19.29 -44.51
CA LYS A 419 -12.29 18.70 -43.17
C LYS A 419 -11.14 17.72 -42.82
N THR A 420 -10.49 17.14 -43.83
CA THR A 420 -9.34 16.22 -43.71
C THR A 420 -7.97 16.91 -43.78
N ASP A 421 -7.92 18.24 -43.91
CA ASP A 421 -6.66 18.99 -44.00
C ASP A 421 -5.91 19.03 -42.65
N VAL A 422 -6.61 18.74 -41.55
CA VAL A 422 -6.03 18.64 -40.21
C VAL A 422 -6.57 17.40 -39.50
N GLY A 423 -5.73 16.71 -38.74
CA GLY A 423 -6.16 15.51 -38.03
C GLY A 423 -5.05 14.66 -37.44
N LEU A 424 -5.44 13.51 -36.89
CA LEU A 424 -4.57 12.55 -36.22
C LEU A 424 -4.73 11.16 -36.84
N ASN A 425 -3.61 10.51 -37.16
CA ASN A 425 -3.58 9.15 -37.71
C ASN A 425 -3.33 8.08 -36.64
N ARG A 426 -2.49 8.41 -35.65
CA ARG A 426 -2.07 7.50 -34.59
C ARG A 426 -1.88 8.26 -33.29
N LEU A 427 -2.13 7.59 -32.18
CA LEU A 427 -1.87 8.08 -30.83
C LEU A 427 -1.33 6.93 -29.97
N LYS A 428 -0.28 7.22 -29.22
CA LYS A 428 0.23 6.37 -28.16
C LYS A 428 0.51 7.23 -26.94
N ILE A 429 -0.03 6.85 -25.80
CA ILE A 429 0.23 7.49 -24.51
C ILE A 429 0.87 6.46 -23.60
N LYS A 430 2.09 6.75 -23.16
CA LYS A 430 2.82 5.98 -22.15
C LYS A 430 2.86 6.78 -20.86
N THR A 431 2.27 6.26 -19.78
CA THR A 431 2.23 6.96 -18.49
C THR A 431 2.95 6.14 -17.43
N ILE A 432 3.88 6.78 -16.71
CA ILE A 432 4.55 6.18 -15.56
C ILE A 432 3.88 6.66 -14.29
N THR A 433 3.64 5.74 -13.35
CA THR A 433 3.13 6.05 -12.01
C THR A 433 4.11 5.61 -10.94
N GLN A 434 4.09 6.27 -9.79
CA GLN A 434 4.78 5.80 -8.59
C GLN A 434 3.88 4.81 -7.83
N LEU A 435 4.47 3.70 -7.39
CA LEU A 435 3.79 2.69 -6.57
C LEU A 435 4.51 2.52 -5.25
N ASN A 436 3.76 2.23 -4.19
CA ASN A 436 4.32 1.57 -3.03
C ASN A 436 4.37 0.06 -3.30
N ARG A 437 5.57 -0.51 -3.44
CA ARG A 437 5.71 -1.94 -3.80
C ARG A 437 5.20 -2.89 -2.71
N ARG A 438 5.11 -2.42 -1.46
CA ARG A 438 4.75 -3.25 -0.30
C ARG A 438 3.26 -3.55 -0.18
N THR A 439 2.42 -2.84 -0.95
CA THR A 439 0.96 -2.94 -0.92
C THR A 439 0.39 -3.58 -2.20
N LEU A 440 1.26 -4.00 -3.11
CA LEU A 440 0.87 -4.73 -4.31
C LEU A 440 0.38 -6.15 -3.95
N PRO A 441 -0.55 -6.73 -4.73
CA PRO A 441 -1.08 -8.07 -4.49
C PRO A 441 -0.02 -9.12 -4.82
N LYS A 442 0.87 -9.40 -3.85
CA LYS A 442 2.06 -10.25 -4.03
C LYS A 442 1.72 -11.74 -3.95
N LEU A 443 2.60 -12.55 -4.53
CA LEU A 443 2.63 -13.99 -4.28
C LEU A 443 3.65 -14.30 -3.19
N THR A 444 3.36 -15.30 -2.38
CA THR A 444 4.23 -15.93 -1.37
C THR A 444 4.46 -17.39 -1.76
N LEU A 445 5.33 -18.08 -1.03
CA LEU A 445 5.57 -19.50 -1.24
C LEU A 445 4.29 -20.33 -1.02
N GLY A 446 3.99 -21.27 -1.91
CA GLY A 446 2.79 -22.12 -1.80
C GLY A 446 1.60 -21.62 -2.62
N SER A 447 0.40 -21.84 -2.11
CA SER A 447 -0.88 -21.53 -2.74
C SER A 447 -1.27 -20.09 -2.48
N ASN A 448 -1.53 -19.34 -3.54
CA ASN A 448 -1.94 -17.94 -3.48
C ASN A 448 -3.32 -17.78 -4.11
N GLN A 449 -4.31 -17.32 -3.35
CA GLN A 449 -5.61 -16.97 -3.91
C GLN A 449 -5.59 -15.56 -4.47
N ILE A 450 -5.99 -15.44 -5.73
CA ILE A 450 -6.09 -14.17 -6.45
C ILE A 450 -7.54 -13.93 -6.83
N ARG A 451 -8.02 -12.70 -6.60
CA ARG A 451 -9.38 -12.29 -6.97
C ARG A 451 -9.33 -11.02 -7.82
N LEU A 452 -10.09 -11.06 -8.92
CA LEU A 452 -10.49 -9.88 -9.66
C LEU A 452 -11.99 -9.64 -9.41
N SER A 453 -12.31 -8.45 -8.91
CA SER A 453 -13.69 -7.96 -8.78
C SER A 453 -13.80 -6.55 -9.35
N ALA A 454 -15.01 -6.00 -9.40
CA ALA A 454 -15.22 -4.59 -9.70
C ALA A 454 -16.39 -4.03 -8.88
N ASP A 455 -16.33 -2.72 -8.61
CA ASP A 455 -17.48 -1.95 -8.15
C ASP A 455 -18.44 -1.67 -9.33
N SER A 456 -19.34 -0.68 -9.17
CA SER A 456 -20.21 -0.17 -10.23
C SER A 456 -19.43 0.13 -11.51
N GLN A 457 -19.97 -0.23 -12.67
CA GLN A 457 -19.35 0.04 -13.97
C GLN A 457 -19.60 1.49 -14.40
N VAL A 458 -18.93 2.41 -13.70
CA VAL A 458 -19.00 3.87 -13.89
C VAL A 458 -17.60 4.45 -14.09
N ASP A 459 -17.46 5.46 -14.93
CA ASP A 459 -16.22 6.24 -14.99
C ASP A 459 -16.26 7.38 -13.96
N THR A 460 -15.10 7.78 -13.43
CA THR A 460 -15.03 8.71 -12.29
C THR A 460 -14.10 9.88 -12.57
N THR A 461 -14.60 11.09 -12.49
CA THR A 461 -13.81 12.32 -12.56
C THR A 461 -13.52 12.84 -11.15
N VAL A 462 -12.23 12.96 -10.83
CA VAL A 462 -11.71 13.45 -9.56
C VAL A 462 -11.22 14.89 -9.67
N LEU A 463 -11.61 15.74 -8.72
CA LEU A 463 -11.04 17.07 -8.52
C LEU A 463 -10.53 17.20 -7.07
N TRP A 464 -9.22 17.44 -6.93
CA TRP A 464 -8.52 17.63 -5.66
C TRP A 464 -7.63 18.89 -5.73
N PRO A 465 -8.22 20.10 -5.69
CA PRO A 465 -7.52 21.33 -5.99
C PRO A 465 -6.65 21.80 -4.81
N PRO A 466 -5.49 22.41 -5.05
CA PRO A 466 -4.72 23.08 -4.02
C PRO A 466 -5.46 24.34 -3.53
N LEU A 467 -5.48 24.54 -2.21
CA LEU A 467 -6.25 25.62 -1.58
C LEU A 467 -5.40 26.83 -1.12
N HIS A 468 -4.10 26.63 -0.98
CA HIS A 468 -3.15 27.61 -0.42
C HIS A 468 -2.57 28.53 -1.49
N ASN A 469 -1.95 29.63 -1.06
CA ASN A 469 -1.19 30.59 -1.85
C ASN A 469 -1.92 31.06 -3.12
N GLY A 470 -3.22 31.29 -3.02
CA GLY A 470 -4.07 31.69 -4.16
C GLY A 470 -4.25 30.60 -5.22
N GLN A 471 -3.67 29.40 -5.07
CA GLN A 471 -3.72 28.36 -6.11
C GLN A 471 -5.15 27.84 -6.35
N TYR A 472 -6.07 28.03 -5.40
CA TYR A 472 -7.49 27.70 -5.58
C TYR A 472 -8.10 28.42 -6.79
N GLU A 473 -7.61 29.62 -7.13
CA GLU A 473 -8.08 30.45 -8.26
C GLU A 473 -7.90 29.75 -9.61
N THR A 474 -7.00 28.77 -9.69
CA THR A 474 -6.77 28.00 -10.92
C THR A 474 -7.90 27.02 -11.25
N THR A 475 -8.79 26.73 -10.29
CA THR A 475 -9.87 25.73 -10.43
C THR A 475 -11.24 26.21 -9.95
N VAL A 476 -11.30 27.29 -9.17
CA VAL A 476 -12.55 27.82 -8.62
C VAL A 476 -13.46 28.33 -9.74
N PHE A 477 -14.76 28.06 -9.63
CA PHE A 477 -15.77 28.56 -10.55
C PHE A 477 -16.17 30.00 -10.20
N SER A 478 -16.32 30.29 -8.90
CA SER A 478 -16.54 31.64 -8.39
C SER A 478 -16.11 31.73 -6.93
N ALA A 479 -15.58 32.86 -6.50
CA ALA A 479 -15.25 33.15 -5.11
C ALA A 479 -15.61 34.59 -4.74
N ARG A 480 -15.96 34.83 -3.47
CA ARG A 480 -16.22 36.16 -2.91
C ARG A 480 -15.63 36.26 -1.51
N ASP A 481 -14.80 37.28 -1.31
CA ASP A 481 -14.26 37.68 -0.01
C ASP A 481 -13.53 36.54 0.75
N VAL A 482 -12.85 35.62 0.05
CA VAL A 482 -12.14 34.50 0.69
C VAL A 482 -10.66 34.81 0.92
N TYR A 483 -10.10 34.23 1.98
CA TYR A 483 -8.67 34.26 2.28
C TYR A 483 -8.06 32.89 2.04
N SER A 484 -6.89 32.87 1.39
CA SER A 484 -6.07 31.68 1.13
C SER A 484 -4.76 31.83 1.90
N ASP A 485 -4.46 30.88 2.77
CA ASP A 485 -3.22 30.85 3.54
C ASP A 485 -2.01 30.58 2.63
N GLU A 486 -0.83 31.10 2.94
CA GLU A 486 0.39 30.88 2.16
C GLU A 486 0.78 29.40 2.10
N LYS A 487 0.50 28.63 3.14
CA LYS A 487 0.81 27.19 3.19
C LYS A 487 -0.33 26.42 3.85
N PRO A 488 -0.54 25.15 3.47
CA PRO A 488 -1.41 24.28 4.24
C PRO A 488 -0.78 24.07 5.63
N ASP A 489 -1.42 24.60 6.67
CA ASP A 489 -1.05 24.31 8.06
C ASP A 489 -1.28 22.82 8.39
N GLY A 490 -2.24 22.19 7.73
CA GLY A 490 -2.49 20.75 7.75
C GLY A 490 -3.10 20.21 9.03
N MET A 491 -3.16 21.00 10.11
CA MET A 491 -3.57 20.51 11.44
C MET A 491 -4.58 21.44 12.12
N TYR A 492 -4.24 22.71 12.31
CA TYR A 492 -4.96 23.60 13.22
C TYR A 492 -5.74 24.72 12.53
N LYS A 493 -5.31 25.20 11.36
CA LYS A 493 -5.94 26.36 10.68
C LYS A 493 -6.57 25.97 9.35
N ALA A 494 -7.68 26.62 9.02
CA ALA A 494 -8.24 26.55 7.67
C ALA A 494 -7.22 27.05 6.63
N THR A 495 -7.04 26.30 5.55
CA THR A 495 -6.19 26.70 4.41
C THR A 495 -6.90 27.71 3.52
N LEU A 496 -8.22 27.58 3.37
CA LEU A 496 -9.08 28.53 2.69
C LEU A 496 -10.27 28.87 3.60
N GLY A 497 -10.57 30.14 3.81
CA GLY A 497 -11.62 30.54 4.74
C GLY A 497 -12.14 31.96 4.53
N ALA A 498 -12.80 32.49 5.57
CA ALA A 498 -13.39 33.82 5.54
C ALA A 498 -12.31 34.92 5.42
N GLY A 499 -12.33 35.68 4.33
CA GLY A 499 -11.40 36.79 4.09
C GLY A 499 -11.91 38.15 4.53
N ARG A 500 -13.17 38.24 4.98
CA ARG A 500 -13.78 39.47 5.47
C ARG A 500 -14.52 39.26 6.78
N ASN A 501 -14.21 40.09 7.76
CA ASN A 501 -14.80 40.04 9.10
C ASN A 501 -16.31 40.25 9.06
N GLY A 502 -17.06 39.44 9.79
CA GLY A 502 -18.50 39.60 9.97
C GLY A 502 -19.33 39.48 8.69
N THR A 503 -18.76 38.96 7.60
CA THR A 503 -19.43 38.79 6.31
C THR A 503 -19.36 37.32 5.87
N ALA A 504 -20.44 36.81 5.28
CA ALA A 504 -20.43 35.48 4.67
C ALA A 504 -19.63 35.49 3.36
N CYS A 505 -18.49 34.81 3.40
CA CYS A 505 -17.56 34.60 2.29
C CYS A 505 -17.93 33.28 1.58
N GLU A 506 -17.68 33.17 0.28
CA GLU A 506 -18.09 31.97 -0.47
C GLU A 506 -17.10 31.55 -1.55
N VAL A 507 -17.03 30.25 -1.78
CA VAL A 507 -16.30 29.61 -2.88
C VAL A 507 -17.18 28.55 -3.51
N VAL A 508 -17.11 28.43 -4.83
CA VAL A 508 -17.83 27.43 -5.62
C VAL A 508 -16.87 26.75 -6.58
N TRP A 509 -16.84 25.44 -6.58
CA TRP A 509 -16.21 24.64 -7.63
C TRP A 509 -17.28 23.97 -8.48
N ARG A 510 -17.00 23.83 -9.78
CA ARG A 510 -17.87 23.17 -10.75
C ARG A 510 -17.08 22.09 -11.47
N VAL A 511 -17.56 20.85 -11.41
CA VAL A 511 -17.03 19.72 -12.17
C VAL A 511 -18.04 19.36 -13.25
N LYS A 512 -17.56 19.10 -14.46
CA LYS A 512 -18.39 18.63 -15.59
C LYS A 512 -18.04 17.18 -15.90
N ALA A 513 -19.06 16.39 -16.25
CA ALA A 513 -18.92 15.05 -16.80
C ALA A 513 -19.34 15.05 -18.28
N PRO A 514 -18.75 14.20 -19.13
CA PRO A 514 -19.10 14.12 -20.55
C PRO A 514 -20.47 13.48 -20.78
N THR A 515 -20.86 12.59 -19.87
CA THR A 515 -22.13 11.85 -19.86
C THR A 515 -22.88 12.13 -18.57
N ASP A 516 -24.05 11.51 -18.43
CA ASP A 516 -24.95 11.73 -17.31
C ASP A 516 -24.31 11.21 -16.00
N ILE A 517 -24.36 12.06 -14.98
CA ILE A 517 -23.80 11.79 -13.66
C ILE A 517 -24.72 10.81 -12.92
N SER A 518 -24.13 9.76 -12.36
CA SER A 518 -24.83 8.73 -11.57
C SER A 518 -24.56 8.86 -10.07
N CYS A 519 -23.41 9.44 -9.67
CA CYS A 519 -23.09 9.63 -8.26
C CYS A 519 -22.10 10.80 -8.08
N VAL A 520 -22.22 11.52 -6.96
CA VAL A 520 -21.23 12.54 -6.58
C VAL A 520 -20.88 12.41 -5.11
N THR A 521 -19.61 12.26 -4.79
CA THR A 521 -19.10 12.38 -3.42
C THR A 521 -18.41 13.73 -3.23
N TYR A 522 -18.95 14.53 -2.31
CA TYR A 522 -18.41 15.80 -1.86
C TYR A 522 -17.63 15.60 -0.56
N GLY A 523 -16.30 15.71 -0.63
CA GLY A 523 -15.40 15.62 0.51
C GLY A 523 -14.82 16.97 0.90
N ALA A 524 -14.79 17.27 2.20
CA ALA A 524 -14.12 18.46 2.72
C ALA A 524 -13.65 18.26 4.17
N VAL A 525 -12.54 18.89 4.52
CA VAL A 525 -12.06 19.00 5.92
C VAL A 525 -12.50 20.35 6.45
N VAL A 526 -13.48 20.37 7.32
CA VAL A 526 -14.06 21.60 7.85
C VAL A 526 -13.30 22.06 9.09
N THR A 527 -13.03 23.37 9.19
CA THR A 527 -12.45 24.02 10.38
C THR A 527 -13.38 25.08 10.94
N ASN A 528 -13.81 24.92 12.20
CA ASN A 528 -14.46 25.97 13.00
C ASN A 528 -14.14 25.75 14.49
N LYS A 529 -13.72 26.82 15.18
CA LYS A 529 -13.31 26.82 16.60
C LYS A 529 -14.13 27.77 17.47
N SER A 530 -15.20 28.36 16.93
CA SER A 530 -15.94 29.44 17.57
C SER A 530 -17.45 29.24 17.38
N PRO A 531 -18.26 29.33 18.45
CA PRO A 531 -19.71 29.33 18.34
C PRO A 531 -20.26 30.58 17.62
N ASN A 532 -19.40 31.59 17.39
CA ASN A 532 -19.77 32.82 16.69
C ASN A 532 -19.49 32.76 15.18
N ASP A 533 -18.86 31.69 14.73
CA ASP A 533 -18.44 31.50 13.35
C ASP A 533 -19.19 30.31 12.75
N PHE A 534 -19.22 30.19 11.42
CA PHE A 534 -19.74 28.98 10.80
C PHE A 534 -19.04 28.62 9.50
N VAL A 535 -19.08 27.32 9.20
CA VAL A 535 -18.82 26.76 7.88
C VAL A 535 -20.06 26.00 7.42
N SER A 536 -20.54 26.30 6.24
CA SER A 536 -21.64 25.60 5.56
C SER A 536 -21.12 25.00 4.27
N LEU A 537 -21.38 23.70 4.09
CA LEU A 537 -21.07 22.97 2.87
C LEU A 537 -22.37 22.68 2.12
N GLN A 538 -22.38 23.01 0.84
CA GLN A 538 -23.56 22.93 0.01
C GLN A 538 -23.23 22.29 -1.33
N TYR A 539 -24.22 21.67 -1.96
CA TYR A 539 -24.10 21.14 -3.31
C TYR A 539 -25.21 21.63 -4.23
N SER A 540 -24.98 21.56 -5.53
CA SER A 540 -25.97 21.81 -6.57
C SER A 540 -25.67 21.03 -7.85
N HIS A 541 -26.68 20.74 -8.65
CA HIS A 541 -26.55 20.16 -9.99
C HIS A 541 -26.92 21.13 -11.11
N ASP A 542 -27.58 22.25 -10.78
CA ASP A 542 -27.99 23.29 -11.74
C ASP A 542 -27.21 24.62 -11.58
N GLY A 543 -26.41 24.74 -10.51
CA GLY A 543 -25.64 25.93 -10.17
C GLY A 543 -26.49 27.11 -9.68
N ARG A 544 -27.79 26.91 -9.47
CA ARG A 544 -28.76 27.94 -9.05
C ARG A 544 -29.32 27.64 -7.66
N LYS A 545 -29.75 26.40 -7.43
CA LYS A 545 -30.29 25.95 -6.14
C LYS A 545 -29.23 25.15 -5.41
N PHE A 546 -28.71 25.72 -4.32
CA PHE A 546 -27.75 25.04 -3.44
C PHE A 546 -28.47 24.45 -2.23
N ARG A 547 -28.19 23.18 -1.94
CA ARG A 547 -28.68 22.46 -0.76
C ARG A 547 -27.55 22.31 0.24
N GLU A 548 -27.77 22.75 1.47
CA GLU A 548 -26.84 22.52 2.57
C GLU A 548 -26.91 21.06 3.00
N PHE A 549 -25.75 20.40 3.04
CA PHE A 549 -25.63 19.02 3.53
C PHE A 549 -24.85 18.93 4.84
N TYR A 550 -24.10 19.99 5.19
CA TYR A 550 -23.36 20.05 6.44
C TYR A 550 -23.17 21.49 6.89
N ARG A 551 -23.28 21.72 8.20
CA ARG A 551 -22.96 22.98 8.86
C ARG A 551 -22.23 22.72 10.16
N LYS A 552 -21.12 23.43 10.37
CA LYS A 552 -20.42 23.49 11.66
C LYS A 552 -20.51 24.92 12.21
N ALA A 553 -21.25 25.10 13.30
CA ALA A 553 -21.51 26.40 13.93
C ALA A 553 -21.39 26.39 15.47
N ASP A 554 -21.10 25.23 16.05
CA ASP A 554 -20.94 24.99 17.49
C ASP A 554 -19.61 25.51 18.04
N GLY A 555 -18.52 25.39 17.26
CA GLY A 555 -17.16 25.64 17.74
C GLY A 555 -16.60 24.51 18.63
N ASP A 556 -17.29 23.38 18.73
CA ASP A 556 -16.89 22.22 19.51
C ASP A 556 -15.80 21.40 18.80
N ALA A 557 -15.05 20.61 19.57
CA ALA A 557 -14.14 19.62 19.01
C ALA A 557 -14.91 18.47 18.33
N PRO A 558 -14.35 17.82 17.29
CA PRO A 558 -13.09 18.16 16.65
C PRO A 558 -13.20 19.37 15.72
N PHE A 559 -12.16 20.17 15.70
CA PHE A 559 -12.08 21.36 14.87
C PHE A 559 -11.86 21.01 13.41
N ASP A 560 -11.15 19.93 13.06
CA ASP A 560 -10.75 19.56 11.69
C ASP A 560 -11.50 18.34 11.13
N LYS A 561 -12.84 18.36 11.23
CA LYS A 561 -13.66 17.20 10.88
C LYS A 561 -13.68 16.94 9.37
N GLN A 562 -13.29 15.73 8.96
CA GLN A 562 -13.51 15.22 7.60
C GLN A 562 -15.00 14.92 7.40
N ILE A 563 -15.58 15.51 6.36
CA ILE A 563 -16.97 15.28 5.94
C ILE A 563 -16.94 14.67 4.54
N LEU A 564 -17.70 13.59 4.36
CA LEU A 564 -18.01 13.00 3.07
C LEU A 564 -19.53 12.97 2.92
N HIS A 565 -20.05 13.52 1.83
CA HIS A 565 -21.46 13.45 1.47
C HIS A 565 -21.61 12.89 0.07
N THR A 566 -22.33 11.78 -0.05
CA THR A 566 -22.57 11.12 -1.35
C THR A 566 -24.01 11.35 -1.78
N CYS A 567 -24.19 11.90 -2.97
CA CYS A 567 -25.46 11.93 -3.68
C CYS A 567 -25.51 10.75 -4.65
N THR A 568 -26.53 9.91 -4.50
CA THR A 568 -26.82 8.75 -5.36
C THR A 568 -27.65 9.17 -6.57
N GLU A 569 -27.81 8.27 -7.54
CA GLU A 569 -28.50 8.54 -8.81
C GLU A 569 -29.92 9.05 -8.60
N GLU A 570 -30.63 8.54 -7.58
CA GLU A 570 -31.99 8.96 -7.24
C GLU A 570 -32.08 10.41 -6.74
N GLN A 571 -30.96 10.95 -6.24
CA GLN A 571 -30.87 12.32 -5.73
C GLN A 571 -30.40 13.32 -6.80
N ILE A 572 -29.89 12.81 -7.93
CA ILE A 572 -29.32 13.59 -9.02
C ILE A 572 -30.40 13.78 -10.11
N PRO A 573 -30.63 15.00 -10.61
CA PRO A 573 -31.56 15.22 -11.72
C PRO A 573 -31.16 14.42 -12.96
N SER A 574 -32.14 13.82 -13.64
CA SER A 574 -31.90 13.12 -14.91
C SER A 574 -31.16 14.01 -15.91
N HIS A 575 -30.18 13.44 -16.61
CA HIS A 575 -29.32 14.15 -17.56
C HIS A 575 -28.44 15.25 -16.96
N ALA A 576 -28.27 15.31 -15.64
CA ALA A 576 -27.29 16.20 -15.03
C ALA A 576 -25.87 15.81 -15.48
N ARG A 577 -25.13 16.78 -16.01
CA ARG A 577 -23.72 16.62 -16.43
C ARG A 577 -22.76 17.53 -15.68
N GLN A 578 -23.24 18.17 -14.62
CA GLN A 578 -22.47 19.10 -13.82
C GLN A 578 -22.79 18.90 -12.34
N ALA A 579 -21.77 19.07 -11.51
CA ALA A 579 -21.86 19.06 -10.06
C ALA A 579 -21.14 20.28 -9.51
N PHE A 580 -21.75 20.90 -8.50
CA PHE A 580 -21.22 22.09 -7.85
C PHE A 580 -21.03 21.81 -6.37
N PHE A 581 -19.86 22.15 -5.85
CA PHE A 581 -19.58 22.21 -4.42
C PHE A 581 -19.45 23.67 -4.01
N LYS A 582 -20.15 24.08 -2.96
CA LYS A 582 -20.08 25.43 -2.41
C LYS A 582 -19.71 25.39 -0.93
N GLY A 583 -18.66 26.12 -0.58
CA GLY A 583 -18.30 26.45 0.80
C GLY A 583 -18.75 27.86 1.13
N VAL A 584 -19.42 28.03 2.28
CA VAL A 584 -19.75 29.35 2.84
C VAL A 584 -19.09 29.46 4.21
N PHE A 585 -18.30 30.52 4.40
CA PHE A 585 -17.51 30.76 5.60
C PHE A 585 -17.92 32.08 6.23
N PHE A 586 -18.15 32.08 7.53
CA PHE A 586 -18.37 33.29 8.30
C PHE A 586 -17.45 33.28 9.51
N SER A 587 -16.71 34.38 9.71
CA SER A 587 -15.83 34.56 10.86
C SER A 587 -15.93 35.99 11.39
N LYS A 588 -16.07 36.15 12.71
CA LYS A 588 -16.01 37.49 13.34
C LYS A 588 -14.63 38.13 13.22
N ASN A 589 -13.57 37.33 13.35
CA ASN A 589 -12.18 37.80 13.34
C ASN A 589 -11.58 37.88 11.92
N GLY A 590 -12.23 37.25 10.93
CA GLY A 590 -11.92 37.27 9.50
C GLY A 590 -10.55 36.70 9.11
N ALA A 591 -9.93 37.32 8.09
CA ALA A 591 -8.79 36.79 7.35
C ALA A 591 -7.56 36.51 8.22
N ALA A 592 -6.79 35.48 7.84
CA ALA A 592 -5.51 35.11 8.44
C ALA A 592 -5.52 34.75 9.94
N ALA A 593 -6.63 34.94 10.66
CA ALA A 593 -6.74 34.62 12.07
C ALA A 593 -6.55 33.12 12.32
N TYR A 594 -5.90 32.77 13.44
CA TYR A 594 -5.75 31.36 13.86
C TYR A 594 -7.09 30.65 14.12
N THR A 595 -8.14 31.43 14.41
CA THR A 595 -9.52 30.98 14.61
C THR A 595 -10.38 31.06 13.35
N MET A 596 -9.82 31.46 12.21
CA MET A 596 -10.55 31.59 10.95
C MET A 596 -11.27 30.29 10.59
N SER A 597 -12.59 30.40 10.46
CA SER A 597 -13.43 29.30 9.95
C SER A 597 -13.27 29.13 8.44
N GLY A 598 -13.25 27.88 8.00
CA GLY A 598 -13.01 27.54 6.60
C GLY A 598 -12.81 26.04 6.38
N ILE A 599 -12.04 25.71 5.36
CA ILE A 599 -11.72 24.34 4.97
C ILE A 599 -10.19 24.17 4.83
N GLN A 600 -9.70 22.96 5.13
CA GLN A 600 -8.29 22.62 4.97
C GLN A 600 -8.01 21.85 3.67
N ASP A 601 -8.97 21.05 3.22
CA ASP A 601 -8.86 20.27 1.98
C ASP A 601 -10.26 19.99 1.40
N ILE A 602 -10.32 19.70 0.10
CA ILE A 602 -11.53 19.27 -0.62
C ILE A 602 -11.22 18.20 -1.64
N LEU A 603 -12.06 17.16 -1.69
CA LEU A 603 -11.95 16.07 -2.65
C LEU A 603 -13.33 15.80 -3.25
N LEU A 604 -13.46 15.97 -4.57
CA LEU A 604 -14.71 15.72 -5.29
C LEU A 604 -14.54 14.52 -6.20
N HIS A 605 -15.47 13.56 -6.11
CA HIS A 605 -15.61 12.46 -7.04
C HIS A 605 -16.94 12.57 -7.77
N VAL A 606 -16.90 12.61 -9.10
CA VAL A 606 -18.09 12.63 -9.96
C VAL A 606 -18.09 11.37 -10.81
N GLU A 607 -18.97 10.44 -10.48
CA GLU A 607 -19.20 9.22 -11.24
C GLU A 607 -20.24 9.49 -12.32
N HIS A 608 -19.98 9.01 -13.53
CA HIS A 608 -20.84 9.18 -14.68
C HIS A 608 -20.90 7.89 -15.52
N HIS A 609 -22.02 7.72 -16.23
CA HIS A 609 -22.26 6.54 -17.05
C HIS A 609 -21.23 6.45 -18.17
N PRO A 610 -20.49 5.35 -18.36
CA PRO A 610 -19.61 5.20 -19.50
C PRO A 610 -20.44 5.12 -20.79
N ARG A 611 -19.83 5.40 -21.94
CA ARG A 611 -20.51 5.27 -23.24
C ARG A 611 -20.89 3.82 -23.54
N ASP A 612 -20.02 2.91 -23.12
CA ASP A 612 -20.25 1.48 -23.15
C ASP A 612 -19.72 0.84 -21.85
N ALA A 613 -20.61 0.17 -21.12
CA ALA A 613 -20.33 -0.51 -19.86
C ALA A 613 -20.26 -2.04 -20.02
N ARG A 614 -20.32 -2.57 -21.25
CA ARG A 614 -20.32 -4.02 -21.46
C ARG A 614 -19.01 -4.62 -20.99
N PHE A 615 -19.11 -5.70 -20.24
CA PHE A 615 -17.92 -6.41 -19.78
C PHE A 615 -17.14 -6.98 -20.98
N GLN A 616 -15.84 -6.72 -21.00
CA GLN A 616 -14.89 -7.36 -21.91
C GLN A 616 -13.99 -8.32 -21.14
N PRO A 617 -13.62 -9.49 -21.70
CA PRO A 617 -12.69 -10.40 -21.06
C PRO A 617 -11.34 -9.72 -20.76
N ILE A 618 -10.79 -10.00 -19.58
CA ILE A 618 -9.52 -9.43 -19.08
C ILE A 618 -8.48 -10.55 -19.03
N GLU A 619 -7.23 -10.23 -19.32
CA GLU A 619 -6.08 -11.10 -19.08
C GLU A 619 -5.24 -10.53 -17.94
N ILE A 620 -4.96 -11.36 -16.94
CA ILE A 620 -4.06 -11.01 -15.84
C ILE A 620 -2.84 -11.90 -15.88
N THR A 621 -1.66 -11.28 -16.03
CA THR A 621 -0.39 -11.99 -16.05
C THR A 621 0.47 -11.63 -14.85
N TYR A 622 0.79 -12.60 -14.02
CA TYR A 622 1.80 -12.48 -12.96
C TYR A 622 3.15 -12.96 -13.46
N ASN A 623 4.25 -12.29 -13.08
CA ASN A 623 5.61 -12.73 -13.32
C ASN A 623 6.45 -12.66 -12.04
N TRP A 624 7.14 -13.75 -11.72
CA TRP A 624 7.93 -13.90 -10.50
C TRP A 624 9.13 -14.82 -10.71
N THR A 625 10.08 -14.77 -9.77
CA THR A 625 11.24 -15.67 -9.73
C THR A 625 11.18 -16.53 -8.48
N GLU A 626 11.12 -17.84 -8.69
CA GLU A 626 11.16 -18.86 -7.65
C GLU A 626 12.58 -19.18 -7.25
N HIS A 627 12.85 -19.23 -5.95
CA HIS A 627 14.18 -19.59 -5.43
C HIS A 627 14.22 -21.08 -5.09
N ARG A 628 14.65 -21.92 -6.05
CA ARG A 628 14.70 -23.37 -5.88
C ARG A 628 16.10 -23.85 -5.49
N ALA A 629 16.18 -25.07 -4.95
CA ALA A 629 17.47 -25.72 -4.66
C ALA A 629 18.34 -25.90 -5.93
N SER A 630 17.71 -26.09 -7.09
CA SER A 630 18.36 -26.21 -8.40
C SER A 630 18.79 -24.87 -9.02
N GLY A 631 18.48 -23.74 -8.38
CA GLY A 631 18.68 -22.40 -8.93
C GLY A 631 17.37 -21.63 -9.09
N ASP A 632 17.51 -20.34 -9.41
CA ASP A 632 16.38 -19.44 -9.59
C ASP A 632 15.64 -19.73 -10.91
N VAL A 633 14.30 -19.71 -10.87
CA VAL A 633 13.44 -19.98 -12.03
C VAL A 633 12.41 -18.87 -12.16
N THR A 634 12.51 -18.06 -13.23
CA THR A 634 11.48 -17.07 -13.56
C THR A 634 10.32 -17.72 -14.29
N ARG A 635 9.09 -17.45 -13.83
CA ARG A 635 7.85 -18.01 -14.35
C ARG A 635 6.81 -16.92 -14.49
N SER A 636 5.80 -17.17 -15.31
CA SER A 636 4.57 -16.39 -15.31
C SER A 636 3.33 -17.27 -15.30
N HIS A 637 2.21 -16.66 -14.93
CA HIS A 637 0.88 -17.26 -15.05
C HIS A 637 -0.09 -16.24 -15.64
N THR A 638 -0.73 -16.58 -16.75
CA THR A 638 -1.76 -15.74 -17.39
C THR A 638 -3.14 -16.35 -17.21
N GLU A 639 -4.01 -15.65 -16.50
CA GLU A 639 -5.40 -16.03 -16.27
C GLU A 639 -6.36 -15.26 -17.21
N PRO A 640 -7.20 -15.95 -18.00
CA PRO A 640 -8.27 -15.34 -18.77
C PRO A 640 -9.56 -15.19 -17.96
N ILE A 641 -9.96 -13.96 -17.66
CA ILE A 641 -11.16 -13.62 -16.89
C ILE A 641 -12.34 -13.36 -17.84
N ARG A 642 -13.40 -14.16 -17.73
CA ARG A 642 -14.58 -14.09 -18.62
C ARG A 642 -15.82 -13.47 -17.98
N SER A 643 -15.78 -13.25 -16.67
CA SER A 643 -16.85 -12.62 -15.89
C SER A 643 -16.29 -12.13 -14.55
N LEU A 644 -16.98 -11.18 -13.91
CA LEU A 644 -16.66 -10.73 -12.56
C LEU A 644 -17.79 -11.14 -11.60
N GLU A 645 -17.50 -11.52 -10.36
CA GLU A 645 -16.16 -11.68 -9.78
C GLU A 645 -15.49 -12.99 -10.22
N HIS A 646 -14.16 -13.03 -10.25
CA HIS A 646 -13.39 -14.24 -10.57
C HIS A 646 -12.29 -14.46 -9.55
N THR A 647 -12.13 -15.71 -9.11
CA THR A 647 -11.08 -16.12 -8.17
C THR A 647 -10.35 -17.35 -8.70
N TYR A 648 -9.04 -17.36 -8.58
CA TYR A 648 -8.17 -18.44 -9.07
C TYR A 648 -6.93 -18.55 -8.19
N THR A 649 -6.21 -19.67 -8.31
CA THR A 649 -5.05 -19.97 -7.48
C THR A 649 -3.77 -19.97 -8.30
N ILE A 650 -2.70 -19.38 -7.78
CA ILE A 650 -1.33 -19.52 -8.30
C ILE A 650 -0.48 -20.25 -7.25
N ASN A 651 0.11 -21.37 -7.62
CA ASN A 651 1.02 -22.15 -6.80
C ASN A 651 2.47 -21.80 -7.14
N VAL A 652 3.23 -21.41 -6.12
CA VAL A 652 4.62 -20.96 -6.21
C VAL A 652 5.52 -21.97 -5.52
N ALA A 653 6.55 -22.43 -6.22
CA ALA A 653 7.58 -23.30 -5.66
C ALA A 653 8.78 -22.52 -5.11
N GLY A 654 9.56 -23.17 -4.25
CA GLY A 654 10.83 -22.63 -3.75
C GLY A 654 11.15 -23.05 -2.32
N ARG A 655 12.27 -22.57 -1.82
CA ARG A 655 12.66 -22.67 -0.40
C ARG A 655 12.22 -21.45 0.43
N ARG A 656 11.81 -20.37 -0.23
CA ARG A 656 11.39 -19.08 0.35
C ARG A 656 10.41 -18.36 -0.58
N ASP A 657 9.79 -17.30 -0.09
CA ASP A 657 8.94 -16.40 -0.88
C ASP A 657 9.63 -15.98 -2.20
N PRO A 658 8.87 -15.89 -3.31
CA PRO A 658 9.42 -15.56 -4.61
C PRO A 658 9.87 -14.09 -4.66
N THR A 659 10.80 -13.79 -5.56
CA THR A 659 11.02 -12.40 -5.98
C THR A 659 9.93 -12.02 -6.98
N MET A 660 9.03 -11.11 -6.59
CA MET A 660 8.01 -10.56 -7.48
C MET A 660 8.64 -9.62 -8.51
N ASN A 661 8.31 -9.80 -9.79
CA ASN A 661 8.81 -8.94 -10.87
C ASN A 661 7.75 -7.91 -11.27
N TRP A 662 6.61 -8.37 -11.78
CA TRP A 662 5.49 -7.52 -12.19
C TRP A 662 4.16 -8.28 -12.28
N VAL A 663 3.06 -7.52 -12.28
CA VAL A 663 1.73 -8.00 -12.65
C VAL A 663 1.15 -7.08 -13.73
N ARG A 664 0.52 -7.65 -14.76
CA ARG A 664 -0.06 -6.92 -15.89
C ARG A 664 -1.54 -7.24 -16.04
N MET A 665 -2.32 -6.22 -16.38
CA MET A 665 -3.72 -6.33 -16.78
C MET A 665 -3.93 -5.68 -18.15
N ASN A 666 -4.65 -6.35 -19.03
CA ASN A 666 -5.09 -5.84 -20.32
C ASN A 666 -6.43 -6.49 -20.70
N LEU A 667 -7.22 -5.84 -21.56
CA LEU A 667 -8.34 -6.54 -22.19
C LEU A 667 -7.79 -7.63 -23.10
N LYS A 668 -8.55 -8.71 -23.29
CA LYS A 668 -8.12 -9.86 -24.09
C LYS A 668 -7.66 -9.42 -25.48
N GLY A 669 -6.44 -9.78 -25.85
CA GLY A 669 -5.83 -9.40 -27.14
C GLY A 669 -5.12 -8.03 -27.13
N GLY A 670 -5.19 -7.28 -26.03
CA GLY A 670 -4.48 -6.02 -25.82
C GLY A 670 -3.09 -6.17 -25.17
N ASP A 671 -2.45 -7.33 -25.28
CA ASP A 671 -1.11 -7.55 -24.72
C ASP A 671 -0.08 -6.71 -25.51
N PRO A 672 0.65 -5.78 -24.86
CA PRO A 672 1.61 -4.92 -25.54
C PRO A 672 2.80 -5.68 -26.15
N ASP A 673 3.09 -6.90 -25.68
CA ASP A 673 4.20 -7.69 -26.22
C ASP A 673 3.82 -8.43 -27.52
N GLN A 674 2.53 -8.42 -27.91
CA GLN A 674 1.98 -9.04 -29.13
C GLN A 674 2.39 -10.50 -29.37
N GLN A 675 2.80 -11.20 -28.32
CA GLN A 675 3.15 -12.61 -28.38
C GLN A 675 1.88 -13.47 -28.34
N ARG A 676 1.96 -14.69 -28.88
CA ARG A 676 0.89 -15.68 -28.68
C ARG A 676 0.78 -15.96 -27.18
N ILE A 677 -0.31 -15.48 -26.56
CA ILE A 677 -0.56 -15.65 -25.13
C ILE A 677 -0.73 -17.14 -24.81
N VAL A 678 0.00 -17.60 -23.79
CA VAL A 678 -0.13 -18.93 -23.22
C VAL A 678 -0.90 -18.80 -21.90
N TYR A 679 -2.12 -19.31 -21.85
CA TYR A 679 -2.91 -19.32 -20.61
C TYR A 679 -2.41 -20.38 -19.62
N GLY A 680 -2.50 -20.07 -18.33
CA GLY A 680 -1.90 -20.85 -17.25
C GLY A 680 -0.42 -20.52 -17.06
N TYR A 681 0.33 -21.48 -16.50
CA TYR A 681 1.76 -21.32 -16.26
C TYR A 681 2.57 -21.30 -17.57
N SER A 682 3.58 -20.43 -17.64
CA SER A 682 4.47 -20.27 -18.81
C SER A 682 5.24 -21.54 -19.19
N ASP A 683 5.41 -22.47 -18.25
CA ASP A 683 6.04 -23.78 -18.45
C ASP A 683 5.04 -24.95 -18.48
N GLY A 684 3.73 -24.65 -18.42
CA GLY A 684 2.64 -25.62 -18.39
C GLY A 684 2.54 -26.48 -17.13
N LYS A 685 3.25 -26.14 -16.04
CA LYS A 685 3.35 -27.01 -14.85
C LYS A 685 2.80 -26.33 -13.58
N ASP A 686 1.66 -26.79 -13.09
CA ASP A 686 1.24 -26.45 -11.73
C ASP A 686 2.02 -27.31 -10.70
N VAL A 687 2.62 -26.66 -9.70
CA VAL A 687 3.36 -27.33 -8.62
C VAL A 687 2.47 -27.77 -7.45
N GLY A 688 1.22 -27.31 -7.40
CA GLY A 688 0.28 -27.55 -6.31
C GLY A 688 0.70 -26.90 -4.98
N ALA A 689 -0.09 -27.11 -3.94
CA ALA A 689 0.09 -26.50 -2.61
C ALA A 689 1.23 -27.11 -1.76
N ARG A 690 2.08 -27.97 -2.32
CA ARG A 690 3.10 -28.73 -1.54
C ARG A 690 4.18 -27.85 -0.89
N PHE A 691 4.30 -26.60 -1.31
CA PHE A 691 5.25 -25.63 -0.77
C PHE A 691 4.62 -24.69 0.27
N GLU A 692 3.31 -24.84 0.54
CA GLU A 692 2.60 -24.03 1.53
C GLU A 692 3.26 -24.14 2.92
N PRO A 693 3.73 -23.03 3.51
CA PRO A 693 4.26 -23.06 4.86
C PRO A 693 3.12 -23.14 5.88
N GLU A 694 3.31 -23.94 6.94
CA GLU A 694 2.38 -23.95 8.07
C GLU A 694 2.65 -22.73 8.97
N ALA A 695 1.69 -21.80 9.05
CA ALA A 695 1.80 -20.63 9.93
C ALA A 695 1.38 -20.98 11.37
N LYS A 696 2.30 -20.80 12.33
CA LYS A 696 2.10 -21.16 13.75
C LYS A 696 2.32 -19.97 14.68
N ILE A 697 1.56 -19.90 15.77
CA ILE A 697 1.81 -19.03 16.91
C ILE A 697 2.41 -19.88 18.03
N PHE A 698 3.39 -19.31 18.74
CA PHE A 698 4.07 -19.96 19.85
C PHE A 698 3.90 -19.14 21.13
N VAL A 699 3.44 -19.80 22.20
CA VAL A 699 3.45 -19.23 23.56
C VAL A 699 4.49 -19.99 24.37
N TRP A 700 5.54 -19.28 24.78
CA TRP A 700 6.69 -19.84 25.46
C TRP A 700 6.55 -19.72 26.99
N GLY A 701 6.89 -20.78 27.72
CA GLY A 701 6.96 -20.81 29.19
C GLY A 701 8.24 -20.16 29.74
N ASP A 702 8.75 -20.70 30.84
CA ASP A 702 9.92 -20.15 31.52
C ASP A 702 11.22 -20.55 30.82
N ASN A 703 12.11 -19.58 30.59
CA ASN A 703 13.46 -19.87 30.08
C ASN A 703 14.34 -20.47 31.19
N ILE A 704 14.36 -21.79 31.29
CA ILE A 704 15.13 -22.53 32.31
C ILE A 704 16.64 -22.59 32.02
N ALA A 705 17.09 -22.08 30.87
CA ALA A 705 18.51 -21.91 30.55
C ALA A 705 19.10 -20.58 31.06
N LEU A 706 18.27 -19.62 31.46
CA LEU A 706 18.73 -18.30 31.87
C LEU A 706 19.74 -18.38 33.03
N GLY A 707 20.91 -17.79 32.84
CA GLY A 707 22.04 -17.77 33.77
C GLY A 707 22.73 -19.12 33.99
N LYS A 708 22.43 -20.16 33.21
CA LYS A 708 23.04 -21.49 33.38
C LYS A 708 24.43 -21.57 32.76
N ALA A 709 25.29 -22.39 33.35
CA ALA A 709 26.61 -22.64 32.81
C ALA A 709 26.53 -23.52 31.55
N TYR A 710 27.44 -23.27 30.61
CA TYR A 710 27.61 -24.10 29.44
C TYR A 710 29.08 -24.33 29.10
N THR A 711 29.34 -25.35 28.27
CA THR A 711 30.65 -25.61 27.67
C THR A 711 30.55 -25.53 26.15
N VAL A 712 31.65 -25.20 25.49
CA VAL A 712 31.76 -25.15 24.03
C VAL A 712 32.89 -26.04 23.53
N SER A 713 32.68 -26.76 22.42
CA SER A 713 33.70 -27.66 21.85
C SER A 713 34.93 -26.94 21.30
N ARG A 714 34.78 -25.66 20.93
CA ARG A 714 35.89 -24.80 20.50
C ARG A 714 35.62 -23.35 20.83
N ALA A 715 36.71 -22.61 21.06
CA ALA A 715 36.64 -21.19 21.38
C ALA A 715 36.00 -20.37 20.24
N SER A 716 35.31 -19.30 20.64
CA SER A 716 34.84 -18.27 19.74
C SER A 716 36.01 -17.54 19.06
N SER A 717 35.73 -16.88 17.94
CA SER A 717 36.71 -16.18 17.12
C SER A 717 37.26 -14.96 17.86
N LYS A 718 38.53 -14.98 18.24
CA LYS A 718 39.22 -13.77 18.73
C LYS A 718 39.28 -12.67 17.65
N THR A 719 39.30 -13.06 16.38
CA THR A 719 39.39 -12.13 15.23
C THR A 719 38.07 -11.44 14.89
N SER A 720 36.95 -11.82 15.51
CA SER A 720 35.71 -11.05 15.40
C SER A 720 35.74 -9.77 16.22
N ASN A 721 36.73 -9.59 17.12
CA ASN A 721 36.72 -8.61 18.21
C ASN A 721 35.48 -8.70 19.09
N ASN A 722 34.81 -9.86 19.06
CA ASN A 722 33.65 -10.17 19.86
C ASN A 722 33.61 -11.69 20.19
N PRO A 723 34.61 -12.16 20.96
CA PRO A 723 34.62 -13.53 21.47
C PRO A 723 33.71 -13.69 22.69
N ASP A 724 33.06 -14.84 22.81
CA ASP A 724 32.56 -15.40 24.07
C ASP A 724 33.73 -15.48 25.08
N THR A 725 33.74 -14.57 26.06
CA THR A 725 34.84 -14.43 27.04
C THR A 725 34.37 -14.70 28.46
N ALA A 726 33.09 -14.47 28.76
CA ALA A 726 32.53 -14.75 30.06
C ALA A 726 31.95 -16.17 30.17
N GLY A 727 31.75 -16.89 29.05
CA GLY A 727 31.14 -18.22 29.07
C GLY A 727 29.68 -18.19 29.54
N THR A 728 29.02 -17.05 29.34
CA THR A 728 27.62 -16.79 29.77
C THR A 728 26.80 -16.15 28.65
N GLU A 729 27.44 -15.73 27.56
CA GLU A 729 26.89 -14.94 26.47
C GLU A 729 25.73 -15.64 25.77
N LEU A 730 25.69 -16.98 25.76
CA LEU A 730 24.61 -17.75 25.13
C LEU A 730 23.41 -18.02 26.05
N THR A 731 23.46 -17.59 27.31
CA THR A 731 22.42 -17.89 28.31
C THR A 731 22.18 -16.69 29.24
N ASN A 732 22.54 -15.48 28.84
CA ASN A 732 22.45 -14.28 29.69
C ASN A 732 21.15 -13.49 29.48
N GLY A 733 20.26 -13.97 28.60
CA GLY A 733 18.99 -13.34 28.26
C GLY A 733 19.09 -12.16 27.29
N LYS A 734 20.27 -11.88 26.73
CA LYS A 734 20.49 -10.72 25.84
C LYS A 734 20.46 -11.14 24.38
N ILE A 735 19.52 -10.58 23.64
CA ILE A 735 19.34 -10.89 22.23
C ILE A 735 19.66 -9.66 21.38
N ILE A 736 20.50 -9.85 20.36
CA ILE A 736 20.85 -8.77 19.42
C ILE A 736 19.68 -8.43 18.49
N ALA A 737 19.49 -7.14 18.23
CA ALA A 737 18.59 -6.68 17.17
C ALA A 737 19.27 -6.78 15.79
N PRO A 738 18.53 -6.76 14.66
CA PRO A 738 19.12 -6.74 13.33
C PRO A 738 20.16 -5.62 13.14
N THR A 739 21.37 -5.99 12.72
CA THR A 739 22.49 -5.05 12.48
C THR A 739 23.56 -5.70 11.59
N ASP A 740 24.29 -4.90 10.82
CA ASP A 740 25.47 -5.30 10.04
C ASP A 740 26.78 -5.20 10.85
N TYR A 741 26.72 -4.82 12.12
CA TYR A 741 27.87 -4.70 13.00
C TYR A 741 28.36 -6.08 13.48
N VAL A 742 29.64 -6.38 13.25
CA VAL A 742 30.31 -7.56 13.82
C VAL A 742 30.84 -7.27 15.23
N SER A 743 31.32 -6.04 15.46
CA SER A 743 31.90 -5.64 16.74
C SER A 743 31.54 -4.19 17.08
N SER A 744 30.95 -4.00 18.25
CA SER A 744 30.80 -2.72 18.97
C SER A 744 30.58 -3.06 20.44
N LYS A 745 30.68 -2.08 21.36
CA LYS A 745 30.35 -2.32 22.78
C LYS A 745 28.95 -2.94 22.96
N ILE A 746 28.02 -2.60 22.07
CA ILE A 746 26.64 -3.10 22.08
C ILE A 746 26.57 -4.55 21.61
N VAL A 747 27.18 -4.85 20.46
CA VAL A 747 27.18 -6.22 19.89
C VAL A 747 27.98 -7.17 20.78
N GLN A 748 29.05 -6.66 21.42
CA GLN A 748 29.93 -7.44 22.29
C GLN A 748 29.23 -8.06 23.50
N ALA A 749 28.19 -7.41 24.02
CA ALA A 749 27.46 -7.91 25.17
C ALA A 749 26.39 -8.95 24.81
N ALA A 750 26.07 -9.14 23.53
CA ALA A 750 24.87 -9.86 23.09
C ALA A 750 25.09 -10.92 22.01
N THR A 751 26.30 -11.06 21.45
CA THR A 751 26.55 -12.05 20.38
C THR A 751 27.99 -12.48 20.38
N ALA A 752 28.24 -13.79 20.39
CA ALA A 752 29.55 -14.35 20.15
C ALA A 752 29.65 -14.89 18.72
N PHE A 753 30.83 -14.74 18.11
CA PHE A 753 31.08 -15.19 16.75
C PHE A 753 32.09 -16.34 16.70
N TRP A 754 31.82 -17.35 15.89
CA TRP A 754 32.75 -18.44 15.59
C TRP A 754 33.22 -18.34 14.13
N ALA A 755 34.51 -18.56 13.92
CA ALA A 755 35.09 -18.64 12.58
C ALA A 755 34.55 -19.88 11.83
N SER A 756 34.63 -19.85 10.50
CA SER A 756 34.32 -21.01 9.65
C SER A 756 35.12 -22.25 10.06
N GLY A 757 34.57 -23.43 9.79
CA GLY A 757 35.21 -24.71 10.08
C GLY A 757 34.25 -25.71 10.70
N GLU A 758 34.74 -26.47 11.70
CA GLU A 758 33.97 -27.49 12.38
C GLU A 758 32.76 -26.93 13.13
N SER A 759 31.73 -27.78 13.31
CA SER A 759 30.55 -27.46 14.10
C SER A 759 30.92 -27.09 15.54
N VAL A 760 30.13 -26.19 16.13
CA VAL A 760 30.27 -25.78 17.53
C VAL A 760 29.25 -26.57 18.34
N THR A 761 29.72 -27.36 19.29
CA THR A 761 28.86 -28.05 20.26
C THR A 761 28.79 -27.21 21.53
N VAL A 762 27.59 -26.79 21.91
CA VAL A 762 27.27 -26.13 23.18
C VAL A 762 26.56 -27.14 24.07
N VAL A 763 27.03 -27.34 25.30
CA VAL A 763 26.35 -28.18 26.30
C VAL A 763 25.97 -27.33 27.50
N ILE A 764 24.67 -27.14 27.73
CA ILE A 764 24.10 -26.39 28.84
C ILE A 764 23.73 -27.36 29.97
N ASP A 765 24.15 -27.07 31.22
CA ASP A 765 23.73 -27.80 32.42
C ASP A 765 22.60 -27.03 33.13
N LEU A 766 21.38 -27.58 33.11
CA LEU A 766 20.21 -26.99 33.77
C LEU A 766 20.28 -27.08 35.31
N GLY A 767 21.29 -27.77 35.84
CA GLY A 767 21.59 -27.97 37.27
C GLY A 767 20.87 -29.16 37.90
N SER A 768 19.75 -29.58 37.32
CA SER A 768 18.96 -30.77 37.73
C SER A 768 18.17 -31.28 36.54
N VAL A 769 17.62 -32.50 36.64
CA VAL A 769 16.70 -33.01 35.62
C VAL A 769 15.44 -32.14 35.61
N LYS A 770 15.12 -31.54 34.47
CA LYS A 770 13.96 -30.67 34.24
C LYS A 770 13.12 -31.19 33.08
N SER A 771 11.86 -30.77 33.05
CA SER A 771 11.02 -30.87 31.85
C SER A 771 11.48 -29.84 30.82
N VAL A 772 11.57 -30.24 29.55
CA VAL A 772 11.95 -29.42 28.41
C VAL A 772 10.92 -29.64 27.31
N ALA A 773 10.20 -28.59 26.91
CA ALA A 773 9.18 -28.63 25.86
C ALA A 773 9.66 -28.07 24.52
N GLY A 774 10.75 -27.31 24.52
CA GLY A 774 11.31 -26.73 23.31
C GLY A 774 12.42 -25.74 23.61
N LEU A 775 12.92 -25.09 22.57
CA LEU A 775 14.00 -24.11 22.67
C LEU A 775 13.93 -23.10 21.53
N ARG A 776 14.62 -21.98 21.72
CA ARG A 776 14.94 -21.02 20.67
C ARG A 776 16.44 -20.82 20.57
N VAL A 777 16.95 -20.75 19.34
CA VAL A 777 18.36 -20.37 19.10
C VAL A 777 18.38 -19.05 18.33
N SER A 778 18.84 -18.01 19.02
CA SER A 778 19.01 -16.66 18.47
C SER A 778 20.36 -16.55 17.77
N THR A 779 20.34 -16.13 16.51
CA THR A 779 21.52 -16.13 15.62
C THR A 779 21.60 -14.85 14.82
N HIS A 780 22.80 -14.54 14.33
CA HIS A 780 23.12 -13.27 13.69
C HIS A 780 23.96 -13.44 12.42
N GLN A 781 23.56 -12.75 11.35
CA GLN A 781 24.24 -12.63 10.06
C GLN A 781 24.50 -11.15 9.75
N PRO A 782 25.59 -10.56 10.23
CA PRO A 782 25.92 -9.18 9.92
C PRO A 782 26.43 -8.98 8.48
N ASN A 783 27.00 -10.01 7.86
CA ASN A 783 27.63 -9.93 6.54
C ASN A 783 27.89 -11.32 5.93
N GLY A 784 28.62 -11.38 4.81
CA GLY A 784 28.94 -12.64 4.13
C GLY A 784 29.93 -13.55 4.89
N ARG A 785 30.67 -13.03 5.87
CA ARG A 785 31.67 -13.78 6.65
C ARG A 785 31.06 -14.52 7.83
N TYR A 786 30.08 -13.93 8.52
CA TYR A 786 29.35 -14.56 9.63
C TYR A 786 27.87 -14.64 9.28
N CYS A 787 27.31 -15.85 9.29
CA CYS A 787 25.94 -16.09 8.86
C CYS A 787 25.16 -16.96 9.84
N HIS A 788 23.86 -17.11 9.60
CA HIS A 788 23.09 -18.12 10.32
C HIS A 788 23.64 -19.52 10.06
N PRO A 789 23.53 -20.45 11.03
CA PRO A 789 23.96 -21.83 10.84
C PRO A 789 23.32 -22.48 9.61
N LYS A 790 24.03 -23.44 9.01
CA LYS A 790 23.46 -24.36 8.03
C LYS A 790 22.41 -25.26 8.67
N GLN A 791 22.73 -25.74 9.87
CA GLN A 791 21.94 -26.71 10.61
C GLN A 791 22.23 -26.57 12.11
N ILE A 792 21.22 -26.81 12.95
CA ILE A 792 21.36 -26.89 14.41
C ILE A 792 20.71 -28.19 14.88
N THR A 793 21.48 -29.12 15.44
CA THR A 793 20.93 -30.38 15.99
C THR A 793 20.90 -30.34 17.50
N ILE A 794 19.82 -30.83 18.10
CA ILE A 794 19.63 -30.80 19.55
C ILE A 794 19.51 -32.22 20.11
N ALA A 795 20.13 -32.44 21.28
CA ALA A 795 19.96 -33.64 22.08
C ALA A 795 19.85 -33.32 23.58
N LEU A 796 19.13 -34.17 24.32
CA LEU A 796 18.99 -34.12 25.78
C LEU A 796 19.73 -35.28 26.44
N SER A 797 20.17 -35.08 27.68
CA SER A 797 20.76 -36.13 28.51
C SER A 797 20.45 -35.91 29.99
N ALA A 798 20.20 -36.98 30.74
CA ALA A 798 20.08 -36.92 32.20
C ALA A 798 21.46 -36.93 32.91
N ASP A 799 22.46 -37.54 32.29
CA ASP A 799 23.77 -37.86 32.90
C ASP A 799 24.97 -37.24 32.17
N GLY A 800 24.74 -36.54 31.04
CA GLY A 800 25.76 -35.93 30.20
C GLY A 800 26.51 -36.92 29.31
N LYS A 801 26.15 -38.21 29.35
CA LYS A 801 26.80 -39.30 28.62
C LYS A 801 25.89 -39.92 27.57
N ASN A 802 24.66 -40.22 27.96
CA ASN A 802 23.65 -40.84 27.10
C ASN A 802 22.76 -39.75 26.50
N TRP A 803 22.82 -39.58 25.18
CA TRP A 803 22.17 -38.47 24.47
C TRP A 803 21.00 -38.95 23.63
N GLN A 804 19.82 -38.39 23.88
CA GLN A 804 18.62 -38.56 23.06
C GLN A 804 18.52 -37.38 22.10
N SER A 805 18.56 -37.62 20.78
CA SER A 805 18.26 -36.57 19.80
C SER A 805 16.78 -36.15 19.88
N VAL A 806 16.51 -34.86 19.80
CA VAL A 806 15.16 -34.30 19.96
C VAL A 806 14.68 -33.47 18.77
N GLY A 807 15.59 -33.06 17.87
CA GLY A 807 15.21 -32.36 16.65
C GLY A 807 16.39 -31.70 15.96
N THR A 808 16.11 -31.21 14.76
CA THR A 808 17.04 -30.48 13.91
C THR A 808 16.34 -29.24 13.37
N ILE A 809 17.03 -28.12 13.38
CA ILE A 809 16.66 -26.87 12.71
C ILE A 809 17.54 -26.75 11.47
N GLU A 810 16.95 -26.48 10.32
CA GLU A 810 17.65 -26.21 9.08
C GLU A 810 17.75 -24.70 8.82
N HIS A 811 18.76 -24.26 8.06
CA HIS A 811 18.92 -22.86 7.66
C HIS A 811 17.63 -22.27 7.08
N ASP A 812 17.00 -23.00 6.14
CA ASP A 812 15.82 -22.52 5.42
C ASP A 812 14.55 -22.44 6.29
N ASP A 813 14.56 -22.98 7.53
CA ASP A 813 13.44 -22.80 8.45
C ASP A 813 13.22 -21.33 8.82
N LEU A 814 14.24 -20.47 8.64
CA LEU A 814 14.08 -19.04 8.79
C LEU A 814 12.96 -18.49 7.89
N TRP A 815 12.75 -19.08 6.70
CA TRP A 815 11.73 -18.67 5.73
C TRP A 815 10.31 -19.13 6.08
N LYS A 816 10.14 -19.86 7.19
CA LYS A 816 8.84 -20.28 7.74
C LYS A 816 8.65 -19.68 9.13
N PRO A 817 8.65 -18.34 9.25
CA PRO A 817 8.61 -17.71 10.55
C PRO A 817 7.25 -17.92 11.25
N PRO A 818 7.18 -17.72 12.57
CA PRO A 818 5.91 -17.65 13.30
C PRO A 818 4.89 -16.71 12.62
N GLY A 819 3.60 -17.01 12.73
CA GLY A 819 2.55 -16.22 12.08
C GLY A 819 2.40 -14.80 12.64
N ASP A 820 2.92 -14.54 13.85
CA ASP A 820 3.03 -13.23 14.46
C ASP A 820 4.40 -12.56 14.24
N TYR A 821 5.28 -13.19 13.43
CA TYR A 821 6.57 -12.62 13.08
C TYR A 821 6.41 -11.27 12.38
N GLU A 822 7.25 -10.36 12.83
CA GLU A 822 7.33 -9.03 12.29
C GLU A 822 8.75 -8.76 11.79
N PRO A 823 8.95 -8.58 10.48
CA PRO A 823 10.25 -8.23 9.95
C PRO A 823 10.65 -6.83 10.41
N TRP A 824 11.94 -6.60 10.64
CA TRP A 824 12.44 -5.26 10.85
C TRP A 824 12.34 -4.43 9.56
N GLU A 825 12.43 -3.11 9.70
CA GLU A 825 12.02 -2.22 8.62
C GLU A 825 12.83 -2.39 7.31
N HIS A 826 14.04 -2.93 7.40
CA HIS A 826 14.95 -3.12 6.27
C HIS A 826 15.20 -4.60 5.91
N ASP A 827 14.34 -5.52 6.37
CA ASP A 827 14.41 -6.96 6.07
C ASP A 827 14.40 -7.23 4.56
N ASP A 828 13.68 -6.39 3.80
CA ASP A 828 13.52 -6.43 2.35
C ASP A 828 14.51 -5.51 1.59
N ASN A 829 15.60 -5.06 2.22
CA ASN A 829 16.56 -4.16 1.56
C ASN A 829 17.45 -4.93 0.55
N PRO A 830 17.47 -4.52 -0.74
CA PRO A 830 18.29 -5.15 -1.78
C PRO A 830 19.78 -5.22 -1.48
N LYS A 831 20.33 -4.33 -0.64
CA LYS A 831 21.74 -4.37 -0.26
C LYS A 831 22.15 -5.69 0.41
N TYR A 832 21.18 -6.44 0.92
CA TYR A 832 21.42 -7.73 1.57
C TYR A 832 21.12 -8.94 0.67
N ASN A 833 20.68 -8.75 -0.58
CA ASN A 833 20.23 -9.87 -1.45
C ASN A 833 21.28 -10.95 -1.68
N GLU A 834 22.57 -10.62 -1.58
CA GLU A 834 23.69 -11.57 -1.76
C GLU A 834 24.01 -12.36 -0.49
N LEU A 835 23.41 -12.01 0.65
CA LEU A 835 23.58 -12.77 1.89
C LEU A 835 22.67 -14.01 1.91
N PRO A 836 23.10 -15.13 2.53
CA PRO A 836 22.31 -16.38 2.57
C PRO A 836 20.86 -16.19 3.07
N ALA A 837 20.68 -15.44 4.15
CA ALA A 837 19.36 -15.10 4.70
C ALA A 837 18.81 -13.72 4.24
N ALA A 838 19.34 -13.15 3.15
CA ALA A 838 19.03 -11.80 2.72
C ALA A 838 19.12 -10.77 3.88
N GLY A 839 18.13 -9.87 4.00
CA GLY A 839 18.08 -8.85 5.04
C GLY A 839 17.64 -9.34 6.42
N ARG A 840 17.41 -10.65 6.62
CA ARG A 840 17.09 -11.20 7.94
C ARG A 840 18.35 -11.32 8.77
N LEU A 841 18.87 -10.19 9.26
CA LEU A 841 20.18 -10.16 9.92
C LEU A 841 20.18 -10.83 11.29
N ALA A 842 19.05 -10.81 12.01
CA ALA A 842 18.89 -11.51 13.28
C ALA A 842 17.64 -12.38 13.23
N TYR A 843 17.73 -13.60 13.75
CA TYR A 843 16.60 -14.52 13.77
C TYR A 843 16.66 -15.48 14.96
N ARG A 844 15.48 -15.82 15.47
CA ARG A 844 15.26 -16.71 16.62
C ARG A 844 14.61 -17.98 16.10
N TYR A 845 15.40 -19.01 15.83
CA TYR A 845 14.89 -20.27 15.32
C TYR A 845 14.10 -20.99 16.42
N PRO A 846 12.80 -21.29 16.22
CA PRO A 846 12.03 -22.09 17.17
C PRO A 846 12.23 -23.58 16.90
N LEU A 847 12.33 -24.38 17.96
CA LEU A 847 12.16 -25.83 17.90
C LEU A 847 11.26 -26.28 19.05
N THR A 848 10.14 -26.92 18.72
CA THR A 848 9.15 -27.41 19.69
C THR A 848 9.10 -28.93 19.67
N PHE A 849 8.95 -29.54 20.84
CA PHE A 849 8.79 -31.00 20.94
C PHE A 849 7.31 -31.37 20.90
N GLU A 850 6.98 -32.53 20.32
CA GLU A 850 5.60 -33.05 20.32
C GLU A 850 5.04 -33.23 21.73
N LYS A 851 5.92 -33.60 22.67
CA LYS A 851 5.64 -33.68 24.11
C LYS A 851 6.88 -33.25 24.89
N PRO A 852 6.73 -32.69 26.10
CA PRO A 852 7.88 -32.39 26.94
C PRO A 852 8.72 -33.64 27.24
N LEU A 853 10.03 -33.48 27.21
CA LEU A 853 11.02 -34.51 27.51
C LEU A 853 11.80 -34.11 28.75
N THR A 854 12.39 -35.08 29.45
CA THR A 854 13.19 -34.80 30.66
C THR A 854 14.68 -34.84 30.35
N GLY A 855 15.42 -33.84 30.84
CA GLY A 855 16.88 -33.80 30.72
C GLY A 855 17.50 -32.85 31.74
N ARG A 856 18.76 -33.09 32.10
CA ARG A 856 19.59 -32.13 32.84
C ARG A 856 20.50 -31.36 31.92
N TYR A 857 21.06 -32.04 30.92
CA TYR A 857 21.97 -31.47 29.94
C TYR A 857 21.30 -31.32 28.59
N VAL A 858 21.53 -30.18 27.95
CA VAL A 858 21.06 -29.92 26.59
C VAL A 858 22.26 -29.66 25.71
N ARG A 859 22.43 -30.47 24.66
CA ARG A 859 23.50 -30.35 23.67
C ARG A 859 22.94 -29.76 22.39
N ILE A 860 23.52 -28.66 21.96
CA ILE A 860 23.20 -27.92 20.74
C ILE A 860 24.43 -27.95 19.85
N ILE A 861 24.33 -28.54 18.65
CA ILE A 861 25.43 -28.58 17.69
C ILE A 861 25.06 -27.65 16.54
N CYS A 862 25.73 -26.51 16.45
CA CYS A 862 25.58 -25.54 15.38
C CYS A 862 26.60 -25.82 14.28
N THR A 863 26.12 -26.15 13.08
CA THR A 863 26.95 -26.41 11.90
C THR A 863 26.98 -25.16 11.01
N PRO A 864 28.16 -24.60 10.68
CA PRO A 864 28.24 -23.41 9.83
C PRO A 864 27.87 -23.70 8.38
N LEU A 865 27.50 -22.65 7.65
CA LEU A 865 27.50 -22.68 6.19
C LEU A 865 28.93 -22.86 5.66
N GLU A 866 29.09 -23.55 4.53
CA GLU A 866 30.39 -23.82 3.93
C GLU A 866 31.17 -22.52 3.70
N GLY A 867 32.42 -22.48 4.19
CA GLY A 867 33.30 -21.31 4.07
C GLY A 867 32.90 -20.10 4.92
N ARG A 868 31.87 -20.19 5.77
CA ARG A 868 31.34 -19.07 6.57
C ARG A 868 31.40 -19.34 8.06
N GLY A 869 31.57 -18.29 8.86
CA GLY A 869 31.43 -18.33 10.31
C GLY A 869 29.96 -18.20 10.75
N MET A 870 29.74 -18.21 12.07
CA MET A 870 28.40 -18.07 12.66
C MET A 870 28.38 -17.04 13.79
N GLY A 871 27.29 -16.29 13.92
CA GLY A 871 26.97 -15.47 15.11
C GLY A 871 25.86 -16.13 15.92
N LEU A 872 26.10 -16.37 17.21
CA LEU A 872 25.10 -16.89 18.15
C LEU A 872 24.90 -15.87 19.26
N SER A 873 23.64 -15.54 19.54
CA SER A 873 23.27 -14.50 20.50
C SER A 873 22.73 -15.06 21.80
N GLU A 874 21.84 -16.05 21.73
CA GLU A 874 21.19 -16.62 22.92
C GLU A 874 20.63 -18.01 22.59
N ILE A 875 20.65 -18.92 23.57
CA ILE A 875 19.99 -20.21 23.55
C ILE A 875 18.99 -20.24 24.72
N GLU A 876 17.72 -20.21 24.38
CA GLU A 876 16.63 -20.23 25.36
C GLU A 876 16.03 -21.64 25.40
N ILE A 877 15.84 -22.21 26.58
CA ILE A 877 15.25 -23.54 26.77
C ILE A 877 14.00 -23.38 27.60
N PHE A 878 12.88 -23.92 27.14
CA PHE A 878 11.57 -23.71 27.76
C PHE A 878 11.03 -24.98 28.38
N ASP A 879 10.45 -24.86 29.56
CA ASP A 879 9.77 -25.94 30.26
C ASP A 879 8.40 -26.30 29.65
N LYS A 880 7.77 -25.31 29.01
CA LYS A 880 6.47 -25.38 28.33
C LYS A 880 6.49 -24.60 27.02
N VAL A 881 5.83 -25.13 25.99
CA VAL A 881 5.51 -24.41 24.75
C VAL A 881 4.09 -24.77 24.32
N GLU A 882 3.26 -23.78 24.06
CA GLU A 882 1.96 -23.97 23.40
C GLU A 882 2.07 -23.56 21.94
N VAL A 883 1.52 -24.37 21.05
CA VAL A 883 1.55 -24.17 19.60
C VAL A 883 0.13 -24.18 19.07
N SER A 884 -0.24 -23.15 18.32
CA SER A 884 -1.54 -23.04 17.68
C SER A 884 -1.41 -22.57 16.22
N PRO A 885 -2.37 -22.91 15.33
CA PRO A 885 -2.41 -22.34 14.00
C PRO A 885 -2.53 -20.81 14.06
N ALA A 886 -1.77 -20.11 13.24
CA ALA A 886 -1.92 -18.67 13.10
C ALA A 886 -3.17 -18.33 12.25
N PRO A 887 -3.95 -17.30 12.60
CA PRO A 887 -4.95 -16.77 11.69
C PRO A 887 -4.26 -16.21 10.44
N PRO A 888 -4.91 -16.25 9.26
CA PRO A 888 -4.37 -15.62 8.06
C PRO A 888 -4.16 -14.12 8.31
N LEU A 889 -3.19 -13.50 7.65
CA LEU A 889 -2.89 -12.08 7.86
C LEU A 889 -3.95 -11.13 7.24
N VAL A 890 -4.72 -11.65 6.29
CA VAL A 890 -5.79 -10.96 5.57
C VAL A 890 -7.04 -11.84 5.59
N ALA A 891 -8.21 -11.22 5.59
CA ALA A 891 -9.47 -11.95 5.50
C ALA A 891 -9.50 -12.75 4.18
N PRO A 892 -9.97 -14.02 4.22
CA PRO A 892 -10.09 -14.83 3.01
C PRO A 892 -10.91 -14.10 1.94
N LEU A 893 -10.49 -14.24 0.68
CA LEU A 893 -11.16 -13.67 -0.48
C LEU A 893 -12.48 -14.43 -0.77
N ARG A 894 -13.49 -14.27 0.09
CA ARG A 894 -14.81 -14.90 -0.08
C ARG A 894 -15.68 -14.08 -1.03
N HIS A 895 -16.49 -14.77 -1.83
CA HIS A 895 -17.59 -14.14 -2.55
C HIS A 895 -18.43 -13.33 -1.57
N SER A 896 -18.67 -12.06 -1.90
CA SER A 896 -19.60 -11.22 -1.15
C SER A 896 -21.03 -11.68 -1.39
N SER A 897 -21.43 -12.79 -0.78
CA SER A 897 -22.85 -13.02 -0.55
C SER A 897 -23.26 -12.08 0.59
N LEU A 898 -23.91 -10.97 0.21
CA LEU A 898 -24.64 -9.99 1.06
C LEU A 898 -23.86 -8.76 1.54
N ALA A 899 -24.13 -7.62 0.90
CA ALA A 899 -24.86 -6.50 1.52
C ALA A 899 -25.44 -5.64 0.38
N LYS A 900 -26.75 -5.76 0.14
CA LYS A 900 -27.54 -4.73 -0.54
C LYS A 900 -27.92 -3.67 0.48
#